data_AF-A0A850GKT4-F1
#
_entry.id   AF-A0A850GKT4-F1
#
_cell.length_a   1.000
_cell.length_b   1.000
_cell.length_c   1.000
_cell.angle_alpha   90.00
_cell.angle_beta   90.00
_cell.angle_gamma   90.00
#
_symmetry.space_group_name_H-M   'P 1'
#
loop_
_entity.id
_entity.type
_entity.pdbx_description
1 polymer ?
#
loop_
_entity_poly.entity_id
_entity_poly.type
_entity_poly.pdbx_seq_one_letter_code
_entity_poly.pdbx_strand_id
1 'polypeptide(L)'
;MPAAMSSAPLRHALLPSLALIGLAACQPDPEPELAEDIYGPMGTILPTATAEQQATFERGQQIATRRFAPDEGLGPLVNVSFCTSCHERPVFGGSGPRYRDFFLTGTELDDGSFLATGHGGVVTSFGFNGAPTRPGLDEGVNVIAHRNAIPFFGTGLIAELSESSILANADEDDADGDGISGRPNWDRGFVGRFGRKSQTVSIEGFIRGPLNNHLGITTDPLTEAQKAALPVPSSAADSALRAIDPEAALAFRQAAAPDEPLFDDDDTPDPEMPSEDLFDLVSFAMLLAAPEPEDLGDNELGLRGQANFAEIGCDDCHAPTLEGPRGLVPLYSDLLLHDMGEAMADGMQQGVATGAEFRTQPLWGIVAVAPYLHDGRADTLDEAILWHGGEAQRSRDAYEALPQSERDALLEFLASLGGREQFSEGLLPADAVIPPTGTPGCPEPEIHANEAMLAQWQAGRALFDRDADIVDGLGPTFNGDSCRACHFDPVIGGAGPIDLNVMRHGTIDMEGEFIAPDYGTILHRLAIPGAERPEHDPSQNVFETRQTPSLLGLGRVEGIADDDILANADPDDLDGDGIRGVAHLLPDGRLGRFGWKAQVPSLREFARDALSAEMGLTVPEEDSFSYGLLSDGDDIPDPEVDTAYINSLTTFMAGLAAPEPAAELPEGLAVFESVGCDGCHVVELPGVSGPVRAYSDFLLHVVAPEGAVGIVDFAAEQLMFRTAPLWGLRLSAPYMHDGSADTVEAAILAHDGEAQAVRVAFEGLSDDDRVLLLSFLESL
;
A
#
# COMPACT_ATOMS: atom_id res chain seq x y z
N MET A 1 16.25 -112.39 -12.83
CA MET A 1 15.38 -113.29 -12.02
C MET A 1 15.70 -113.04 -10.55
N PRO A 2 14.73 -113.10 -9.62
CA PRO A 2 13.28 -112.82 -9.71
C PRO A 2 13.01 -111.48 -8.95
N ALA A 3 12.05 -111.25 -8.03
CA ALA A 3 10.56 -111.12 -8.11
C ALA A 3 10.10 -110.24 -6.90
N ALA A 4 8.85 -109.74 -6.75
CA ALA A 4 7.75 -109.33 -7.65
C ALA A 4 6.57 -108.79 -6.77
N MET A 5 5.61 -108.07 -7.37
CA MET A 5 4.24 -107.75 -6.86
C MET A 5 4.17 -106.77 -5.65
N SER A 6 3.39 -105.68 -5.59
CA SER A 6 2.02 -105.30 -6.05
C SER A 6 0.90 -105.52 -5.01
N SER A 7 0.39 -104.44 -4.39
CA SER A 7 -1.04 -104.05 -4.34
C SER A 7 -1.37 -103.08 -3.17
N ALA A 8 -2.34 -102.18 -3.39
CA ALA A 8 -2.87 -101.18 -2.43
C ALA A 8 -3.98 -101.81 -1.50
N PRO A 9 -4.80 -101.12 -0.63
CA PRO A 9 -5.25 -99.71 -0.72
C PRO A 9 -5.73 -98.92 0.56
N LEU A 10 -6.17 -97.66 0.33
CA LEU A 10 -7.27 -96.88 0.98
C LEU A 10 -7.20 -96.30 2.43
N ARG A 11 -7.24 -94.94 2.45
CA ARG A 11 -8.07 -94.00 3.26
C ARG A 11 -7.79 -93.65 4.74
N HIS A 12 -7.64 -92.33 4.92
CA HIS A 12 -8.08 -91.45 6.02
C HIS A 12 -7.33 -91.50 7.37
N ALA A 13 -6.47 -90.49 7.56
CA ALA A 13 -6.11 -89.92 8.86
C ALA A 13 -6.03 -88.38 8.70
N LEU A 14 -6.36 -87.64 9.76
CA LEU A 14 -6.47 -86.17 9.72
C LEU A 14 -5.09 -85.48 9.60
N LEU A 15 -5.06 -84.36 8.87
CA LEU A 15 -3.95 -83.40 8.88
C LEU A 15 -4.01 -82.55 10.16
N PRO A 16 -2.90 -82.39 10.90
CA PRO A 16 -2.78 -81.34 11.92
C PRO A 16 -2.48 -79.99 11.24
N SER A 17 -3.11 -78.93 11.71
CA SER A 17 -2.95 -77.58 11.17
C SER A 17 -1.53 -77.05 11.40
N LEU A 18 -0.77 -76.81 10.32
CA LEU A 18 0.33 -75.84 10.36
C LEU A 18 -0.25 -74.45 10.15
N ALA A 19 0.05 -73.53 11.07
CA ALA A 19 -0.25 -72.12 10.88
C ALA A 19 0.66 -71.54 9.77
N LEU A 20 0.06 -71.01 8.71
CA LEU A 20 0.76 -70.08 7.84
C LEU A 20 0.94 -68.77 8.61
N ILE A 21 2.19 -68.32 8.74
CA ILE A 21 2.45 -66.91 9.02
C ILE A 21 2.11 -66.15 7.74
N GLY A 22 1.02 -65.39 7.77
CA GLY A 22 0.67 -64.51 6.66
C GLY A 22 1.69 -63.39 6.58
N LEU A 23 2.35 -63.25 5.44
CA LEU A 23 2.93 -61.97 5.05
C LEU A 23 1.75 -61.02 4.88
N ALA A 24 1.58 -60.11 5.83
CA ALA A 24 0.78 -58.92 5.58
C ALA A 24 1.49 -58.16 4.47
N ALA A 25 0.86 -58.09 3.30
CA ALA A 25 1.22 -57.03 2.36
C ALA A 25 0.88 -55.73 3.06
N CYS A 26 1.88 -54.85 3.27
CA CYS A 26 1.57 -53.44 3.47
C CYS A 26 0.74 -53.04 2.25
N GLN A 27 -0.49 -52.59 2.50
CA GLN A 27 -1.11 -51.69 1.54
C GLN A 27 -0.15 -50.47 1.46
N PRO A 28 0.12 -49.90 0.29
CA PRO A 28 0.67 -48.56 0.27
C PRO A 28 -0.28 -47.68 1.08
N ASP A 29 0.28 -46.80 1.90
CA ASP A 29 -0.51 -45.74 2.49
C ASP A 29 -1.20 -44.97 1.36
N PRO A 30 -2.45 -44.50 1.55
CA PRO A 30 -3.16 -43.78 0.49
C PRO A 30 -2.32 -42.58 0.06
N GLU A 31 -2.25 -42.32 -1.26
CA GLU A 31 -1.63 -41.10 -1.77
C GLU A 31 -2.34 -39.89 -1.12
N PRO A 32 -1.60 -38.89 -0.64
CA PRO A 32 -2.18 -37.77 0.08
C PRO A 32 -3.12 -37.00 -0.85
N GLU A 33 -4.37 -36.83 -0.42
CA GLU A 33 -5.40 -36.09 -1.16
C GLU A 33 -5.11 -34.58 -1.07
N LEU A 34 -5.61 -33.80 -2.03
CA LEU A 34 -5.57 -32.32 -1.95
C LEU A 34 -6.33 -31.86 -0.71
N ALA A 35 -5.82 -30.83 -0.04
CA ALA A 35 -6.47 -30.26 1.13
C ALA A 35 -7.84 -29.65 0.76
N GLU A 36 -8.91 -30.18 1.36
CA GLU A 36 -10.29 -29.68 1.18
C GLU A 36 -10.55 -28.45 2.09
N ASP A 37 -11.55 -27.64 1.72
CA ASP A 37 -12.05 -26.48 2.49
C ASP A 37 -10.98 -25.42 2.89
N ILE A 38 -9.93 -25.24 2.06
CA ILE A 38 -8.89 -24.22 2.24
C ILE A 38 -9.07 -22.94 1.40
N TYR A 39 -10.00 -22.96 0.44
CA TYR A 39 -10.19 -21.89 -0.55
C TYR A 39 -11.36 -20.97 -0.25
N GLY A 40 -11.31 -19.77 -0.82
CA GLY A 40 -12.46 -18.89 -0.98
C GLY A 40 -12.14 -17.73 -1.93
N PRO A 41 -13.10 -16.81 -2.14
CA PRO A 41 -12.81 -15.52 -2.75
C PRO A 41 -11.68 -14.80 -1.98
N MET A 42 -10.84 -14.06 -2.68
CA MET A 42 -9.74 -13.31 -2.06
C MET A 42 -10.25 -12.39 -0.94
N GLY A 43 -9.46 -12.24 0.12
CA GLY A 43 -9.81 -11.45 1.30
C GLY A 43 -10.86 -12.09 2.22
N THR A 44 -11.40 -13.27 1.89
CA THR A 44 -12.35 -13.98 2.77
C THR A 44 -11.67 -14.91 3.76
N ILE A 45 -12.40 -15.23 4.83
CA ILE A 45 -11.98 -16.15 5.88
C ILE A 45 -12.04 -17.62 5.40
N LEU A 46 -11.13 -18.45 5.89
CA LEU A 46 -11.14 -19.91 5.68
C LEU A 46 -12.53 -20.52 5.96
N PRO A 47 -13.11 -21.35 5.05
CA PRO A 47 -14.40 -21.99 5.24
C PRO A 47 -14.51 -22.87 6.50
N THR A 48 -13.38 -23.39 6.98
CA THR A 48 -13.29 -24.23 8.19
C THR A 48 -13.24 -23.43 9.51
N ALA A 49 -13.24 -22.09 9.46
CA ALA A 49 -13.17 -21.25 10.64
C ALA A 49 -14.36 -21.46 11.60
N THR A 50 -14.06 -21.61 12.89
CA THR A 50 -15.08 -21.64 13.94
C THR A 50 -15.73 -20.28 14.13
N ALA A 51 -16.92 -20.22 14.76
CA ALA A 51 -17.59 -18.95 15.06
C ALA A 51 -16.77 -18.01 15.97
N GLU A 52 -15.86 -18.56 16.78
CA GLU A 52 -14.91 -17.79 17.59
C GLU A 52 -13.80 -17.19 16.72
N GLN A 53 -13.21 -18.00 15.83
CA GLN A 53 -12.25 -17.53 14.81
C GLN A 53 -12.85 -16.50 13.86
N GLN A 54 -14.12 -16.64 13.46
CA GLN A 54 -14.81 -15.62 12.65
C GLN A 54 -14.91 -14.29 13.40
N ALA A 55 -15.36 -14.30 14.66
CA ALA A 55 -15.43 -13.07 15.45
C ALA A 55 -14.05 -12.44 15.66
N THR A 56 -12.99 -13.25 15.77
CA THR A 56 -11.58 -12.80 15.85
C THR A 56 -11.08 -12.21 14.53
N PHE A 57 -11.38 -12.84 13.40
CA PHE A 57 -11.07 -12.33 12.06
C PHE A 57 -11.74 -10.97 11.81
N GLU A 58 -13.01 -10.82 12.18
CA GLU A 58 -13.76 -9.55 12.06
C GLU A 58 -13.16 -8.42 12.91
N ARG A 59 -12.57 -8.71 14.07
CA ARG A 59 -11.84 -7.72 14.89
C ARG A 59 -10.45 -7.41 14.32
N GLY A 60 -9.69 -8.43 13.93
CA GLY A 60 -8.38 -8.26 13.30
C GLY A 60 -8.45 -7.47 11.99
N GLN A 61 -9.52 -7.66 11.20
CA GLN A 61 -9.80 -6.87 10.02
C GLN A 61 -10.03 -5.38 10.36
N GLN A 62 -10.81 -5.08 11.41
CA GLN A 62 -11.03 -3.69 11.86
C GLN A 62 -9.70 -3.03 12.26
N ILE A 63 -8.84 -3.74 12.99
CA ILE A 63 -7.51 -3.26 13.40
C ILE A 63 -6.62 -2.99 12.19
N ALA A 64 -6.61 -3.89 11.19
CA ALA A 64 -5.80 -3.69 9.99
C ALA A 64 -6.26 -2.50 9.12
N THR A 65 -7.57 -2.19 9.14
CA THR A 65 -8.17 -1.02 8.47
C THR A 65 -8.13 0.27 9.29
N ARG A 66 -7.76 0.20 10.57
CA ARG A 66 -7.62 1.39 11.42
C ARG A 66 -6.39 2.18 10.98
N ARG A 67 -6.58 3.48 10.76
CA ARG A 67 -5.48 4.44 10.72
C ARG A 67 -5.11 4.85 12.14
N PHE A 68 -3.82 4.90 12.40
CA PHE A 68 -3.26 5.47 13.61
C PHE A 68 -2.97 6.94 13.35
N ALA A 69 -3.35 7.81 14.28
CA ALA A 69 -2.93 9.22 14.31
C ALA A 69 -1.65 9.41 15.16
N PRO A 70 -0.91 10.53 15.03
CA PRO A 70 0.28 10.80 15.84
C PRO A 70 0.04 10.86 17.35
N ASP A 71 -1.20 11.11 17.80
CA ASP A 71 -1.61 11.04 19.22
C ASP A 71 -2.08 9.63 19.66
N GLU A 72 -2.15 8.68 18.73
CA GLU A 72 -2.39 7.26 18.96
C GLU A 72 -1.11 6.41 18.83
N GLY A 73 0.06 7.03 18.65
CA GLY A 73 1.36 6.35 18.49
C GLY A 73 1.90 6.28 17.06
N LEU A 74 1.30 6.96 16.07
CA LEU A 74 1.86 6.99 14.72
C LEU A 74 3.17 7.82 14.70
N GLY A 75 4.31 7.16 14.83
CA GLY A 75 5.60 7.83 14.84
C GLY A 75 6.69 7.08 15.61
N PRO A 76 7.82 7.72 15.92
CA PRO A 76 8.22 9.04 15.43
C PRO A 76 8.68 9.02 13.95
N LEU A 77 8.85 7.85 13.32
CA LEU A 77 9.31 7.69 11.93
C LEU A 77 8.42 6.72 11.15
N VAL A 78 7.84 7.14 10.01
CA VAL A 78 6.85 6.32 9.28
C VAL A 78 7.01 6.31 7.75
N ASN A 79 6.34 5.34 7.14
CA ASN A 79 6.04 5.24 5.71
C ASN A 79 4.55 5.14 5.41
N VAL A 80 3.75 4.56 6.31
CA VAL A 80 2.30 4.38 6.17
C VAL A 80 1.58 4.55 7.51
N SER A 81 0.27 4.82 7.50
CA SER A 81 -0.54 5.00 8.73
C SER A 81 -1.47 3.83 9.10
N PHE A 82 -1.53 2.78 8.27
CA PHE A 82 -2.41 1.60 8.48
C PHE A 82 -1.95 0.40 7.66
N CYS A 83 -2.33 -0.81 8.06
CA CYS A 83 -1.87 -2.05 7.42
C CYS A 83 -2.45 -2.25 6.00
N THR A 84 -3.74 -1.94 5.78
CA THR A 84 -4.33 -2.20 4.45
C THR A 84 -3.74 -1.33 3.34
N SER A 85 -3.12 -0.21 3.68
CA SER A 85 -2.45 0.69 2.74
C SER A 85 -1.48 -0.03 1.80
N CYS A 86 -0.75 -1.04 2.29
CA CYS A 86 0.18 -1.86 1.49
C CYS A 86 -0.40 -3.23 1.08
N HIS A 87 -1.63 -3.54 1.46
CA HIS A 87 -2.23 -4.88 1.32
C HIS A 87 -3.65 -4.83 0.80
N GLU A 88 -3.93 -3.87 -0.09
CA GLU A 88 -5.26 -3.54 -0.61
C GLU A 88 -5.57 -4.14 -1.99
N ARG A 89 -4.57 -4.59 -2.78
CA ARG A 89 -4.78 -5.00 -4.19
C ARG A 89 -4.86 -6.53 -4.37
N PRO A 90 -5.94 -7.09 -4.94
CA PRO A 90 -7.16 -6.42 -5.44
C PRO A 90 -8.19 -6.17 -4.33
N VAL A 91 -8.00 -6.81 -3.18
CA VAL A 91 -8.82 -6.72 -1.97
C VAL A 91 -7.91 -6.85 -0.76
N PHE A 92 -8.43 -6.53 0.42
CA PHE A 92 -7.64 -6.59 1.64
C PHE A 92 -7.04 -7.99 1.91
N GLY A 93 -5.74 -8.02 2.22
CA GLY A 93 -4.90 -9.22 2.33
C GLY A 93 -4.08 -9.49 1.08
N GLY A 94 -4.18 -8.64 0.06
CA GLY A 94 -3.44 -8.73 -1.19
C GLY A 94 -2.07 -8.05 -1.18
N SER A 95 -1.55 -7.75 -2.37
CA SER A 95 -0.31 -7.00 -2.56
C SER A 95 -0.52 -5.49 -2.43
N GLY A 96 0.59 -4.76 -2.54
CA GLY A 96 0.58 -3.30 -2.62
C GLY A 96 0.72 -2.81 -4.06
N PRO A 97 0.02 -1.73 -4.46
CA PRO A 97 0.34 -0.98 -5.67
C PRO A 97 1.70 -0.26 -5.55
N ARG A 98 2.26 0.25 -6.65
CA ARG A 98 3.62 0.82 -6.72
C ARG A 98 3.81 2.00 -5.77
N TYR A 99 2.77 2.82 -5.57
CA TYR A 99 2.81 3.93 -4.62
C TYR A 99 2.97 3.51 -3.15
N ARG A 100 3.00 2.21 -2.86
CA ARG A 100 3.17 1.61 -1.54
C ARG A 100 4.43 0.75 -1.44
N ASP A 101 5.26 0.77 -2.48
CA ASP A 101 6.61 0.23 -2.43
C ASP A 101 7.46 0.98 -1.39
N PHE A 102 8.51 0.33 -0.92
CA PHE A 102 9.39 0.83 0.13
C PHE A 102 10.83 0.41 -0.10
N PHE A 103 11.75 1.06 0.63
CA PHE A 103 13.17 0.80 0.51
C PHE A 103 13.73 0.23 1.81
N LEU A 104 14.56 -0.81 1.68
CA LEU A 104 15.42 -1.33 2.74
C LEU A 104 16.84 -0.79 2.56
N THR A 105 17.59 -0.62 3.65
CA THR A 105 19.01 -0.21 3.58
C THR A 105 19.95 -1.08 4.38
N GLY A 106 21.21 -1.09 3.94
CA GLY A 106 22.34 -1.58 4.71
C GLY A 106 23.66 -0.98 4.27
N THR A 107 24.70 -1.42 4.98
CA THR A 107 26.10 -1.18 4.66
C THR A 107 26.81 -2.51 4.45
N GLU A 108 27.26 -2.78 3.23
CA GLU A 108 28.28 -3.80 2.95
C GLU A 108 29.67 -3.23 3.27
N LEU A 109 30.43 -3.92 4.12
CA LEU A 109 31.79 -3.54 4.54
C LEU A 109 32.86 -4.07 3.58
N ASP A 110 34.07 -3.51 3.65
CA ASP A 110 35.25 -3.92 2.85
C ASP A 110 35.61 -5.42 2.92
N ASP A 111 35.10 -6.15 3.93
CA ASP A 111 35.30 -7.60 4.11
C ASP A 111 34.12 -8.46 3.60
N GLY A 112 33.10 -7.84 3.02
CA GLY A 112 31.88 -8.49 2.51
C GLY A 112 30.84 -8.80 3.58
N SER A 113 30.99 -8.32 4.82
CA SER A 113 29.95 -8.43 5.85
C SER A 113 28.91 -7.32 5.72
N PHE A 114 27.65 -7.64 6.01
CA PHE A 114 26.51 -6.74 5.85
C PHE A 114 25.97 -6.27 7.20
N LEU A 115 25.74 -4.96 7.34
CA LEU A 115 25.10 -4.33 8.49
C LEU A 115 23.76 -3.72 8.08
N ALA A 116 22.68 -4.01 8.82
CA ALA A 116 21.40 -3.32 8.63
C ALA A 116 21.46 -1.88 9.21
N THR A 117 20.92 -0.93 8.47
CA THR A 117 20.88 0.51 8.80
C THR A 117 19.45 1.07 8.64
N GLY A 118 19.16 2.24 9.21
CA GLY A 118 17.82 2.82 9.24
C GLY A 118 16.89 2.20 10.28
N HIS A 119 15.71 2.80 10.45
CA HIS A 119 14.72 2.37 11.45
C HIS A 119 14.21 0.97 11.14
N GLY A 120 14.62 -0.01 11.95
CA GLY A 120 14.38 -1.42 11.64
C GLY A 120 14.76 -1.79 10.20
N GLY A 121 15.84 -1.23 9.64
CA GLY A 121 16.27 -1.55 8.28
C GLY A 121 15.57 -0.82 7.13
N VAL A 122 14.54 -0.01 7.41
CA VAL A 122 13.65 0.61 6.43
C VAL A 122 14.01 2.10 6.24
N VAL A 123 13.95 2.60 5.00
CA VAL A 123 13.94 4.06 4.74
C VAL A 123 12.55 4.59 5.05
N THR A 124 12.42 5.42 6.08
CA THR A 124 11.18 6.14 6.36
C THR A 124 11.07 7.40 5.51
N SER A 125 9.84 7.89 5.31
CA SER A 125 9.56 9.01 4.40
C SER A 125 9.06 10.25 5.13
N PHE A 126 8.53 10.07 6.34
CA PHE A 126 7.99 11.12 7.19
C PHE A 126 8.50 10.95 8.63
N GLY A 127 8.65 12.08 9.34
CA GLY A 127 8.91 12.11 10.77
C GLY A 127 7.92 12.99 11.52
N PHE A 128 7.49 12.53 12.69
CA PHE A 128 6.53 13.18 13.59
C PHE A 128 7.11 13.28 15.02
N ASN A 129 6.36 13.87 15.96
CA ASN A 129 6.68 13.90 17.39
C ASN A 129 8.13 14.36 17.72
N GLY A 130 8.65 15.32 16.94
CA GLY A 130 9.99 15.90 17.10
C GLY A 130 11.08 15.30 16.21
N ALA A 131 10.80 14.24 15.46
CA ALA A 131 11.69 13.73 14.42
C ALA A 131 11.77 14.67 13.19
N PRO A 132 12.83 14.56 12.36
CA PRO A 132 12.94 15.33 11.12
C PRO A 132 11.80 15.02 10.14
N THR A 133 11.11 16.06 9.67
CA THR A 133 9.96 15.95 8.74
C THR A 133 10.26 15.08 7.51
N ARG A 134 11.46 15.22 6.93
CA ARG A 134 12.08 14.24 6.02
C ARG A 134 13.22 13.54 6.75
N PRO A 135 13.08 12.26 7.12
CA PRO A 135 14.22 11.46 7.58
C PRO A 135 15.26 11.32 6.47
N GLY A 136 16.54 11.45 6.82
CA GLY A 136 17.67 11.18 5.93
C GLY A 136 18.19 9.75 6.08
N LEU A 137 19.06 9.33 5.16
CA LEU A 137 19.76 8.04 5.24
C LEU A 137 20.92 8.10 6.25
N ASP A 138 21.20 6.98 6.92
CA ASP A 138 22.34 6.84 7.83
C ASP A 138 23.69 7.03 7.11
N GLU A 139 24.69 7.59 7.80
CA GLU A 139 26.05 7.73 7.26
C GLU A 139 26.67 6.35 7.01
N GLY A 140 27.00 6.06 5.75
CA GLY A 140 27.62 4.80 5.33
C GLY A 140 26.69 3.81 4.64
N VAL A 141 25.40 4.13 4.48
CA VAL A 141 24.50 3.36 3.59
C VAL A 141 25.12 3.26 2.20
N ASN A 142 25.27 2.03 1.70
CA ASN A 142 25.77 1.75 0.35
C ASN A 142 24.98 0.64 -0.37
N VAL A 143 24.01 0.01 0.31
CA VAL A 143 23.01 -0.86 -0.29
C VAL A 143 21.63 -0.28 0.00
N ILE A 144 20.84 -0.08 -1.05
CA ILE A 144 19.43 0.34 -0.99
C ILE A 144 18.66 -0.61 -1.90
N ALA A 145 17.59 -1.21 -1.38
CA ALA A 145 16.79 -2.19 -2.12
C ALA A 145 15.31 -1.86 -2.11
N HIS A 146 14.73 -1.90 -3.30
CA HIS A 146 13.30 -1.71 -3.54
C HIS A 146 12.51 -2.96 -3.10
N ARG A 147 11.30 -2.73 -2.57
CA ARG A 147 10.38 -3.78 -2.12
C ARG A 147 8.94 -3.43 -2.44
N ASN A 148 8.26 -4.41 -3.04
CA ASN A 148 6.81 -4.44 -3.13
C ASN A 148 6.20 -5.35 -2.04
N ALA A 149 5.02 -4.99 -1.53
CA ALA A 149 4.35 -5.69 -0.45
C ALA A 149 3.73 -7.04 -0.88
N ILE A 150 3.88 -8.08 -0.05
CA ILE A 150 3.41 -9.44 -0.38
C ILE A 150 1.93 -9.68 -0.03
N PRO A 151 1.20 -10.51 -0.79
CA PRO A 151 -0.12 -10.98 -0.40
C PRO A 151 -0.05 -11.97 0.77
N PHE A 152 -1.06 -11.92 1.64
CA PHE A 152 -1.23 -12.72 2.85
C PHE A 152 -2.21 -13.90 2.70
N PHE A 153 -2.87 -14.05 1.54
CA PHE A 153 -3.80 -15.15 1.27
C PHE A 153 -3.16 -16.52 1.53
N GLY A 154 -3.84 -17.37 2.32
CA GLY A 154 -3.36 -18.71 2.68
C GLY A 154 -2.12 -18.74 3.59
N THR A 155 -1.67 -17.63 4.20
CA THR A 155 -0.48 -17.64 5.08
C THR A 155 -0.60 -18.55 6.30
N GLY A 156 -1.81 -18.79 6.81
CA GLY A 156 -2.06 -19.83 7.81
C GLY A 156 -1.72 -21.25 7.34
N LEU A 157 -1.96 -21.56 6.06
CA LEU A 157 -1.60 -22.85 5.46
C LEU A 157 -0.08 -23.03 5.41
N ILE A 158 0.66 -21.95 5.11
CA ILE A 158 2.13 -21.90 5.17
C ILE A 158 2.63 -22.09 6.63
N ALA A 159 1.93 -21.52 7.61
CA ALA A 159 2.27 -21.65 9.03
C ALA A 159 2.13 -23.09 9.56
N GLU A 160 1.18 -23.88 9.05
CA GLU A 160 0.99 -25.28 9.48
C GLU A 160 1.89 -26.31 8.78
N LEU A 161 2.65 -25.93 7.74
CA LEU A 161 3.61 -26.82 7.08
C LEU A 161 4.72 -27.29 8.03
N SER A 162 5.13 -28.55 7.89
CA SER A 162 6.25 -29.11 8.64
C SER A 162 7.60 -28.68 8.04
N GLU A 163 8.64 -28.55 8.86
CA GLU A 163 10.01 -28.30 8.35
C GLU A 163 10.44 -29.41 7.36
N SER A 164 10.06 -30.66 7.63
CA SER A 164 10.31 -31.80 6.73
C SER A 164 9.60 -31.70 5.37
N SER A 165 8.45 -31.02 5.29
CA SER A 165 7.72 -30.82 4.03
C SER A 165 8.45 -29.84 3.12
N ILE A 166 9.02 -28.78 3.69
CA ILE A 166 9.80 -27.77 2.96
C ILE A 166 11.17 -28.34 2.57
N LEU A 167 11.86 -28.98 3.53
CA LEU A 167 13.18 -29.59 3.30
C LEU A 167 13.15 -30.83 2.38
N ALA A 168 11.97 -31.32 1.99
CA ALA A 168 11.85 -32.43 1.04
C ALA A 168 12.30 -32.04 -0.38
N ASN A 169 12.21 -30.75 -0.72
CA ASN A 169 12.60 -30.20 -2.02
C ASN A 169 13.99 -29.54 -2.01
N ALA A 170 14.70 -29.55 -0.88
CA ALA A 170 15.98 -28.87 -0.76
C ALA A 170 17.14 -29.68 -1.36
N ASP A 171 17.87 -29.08 -2.30
CA ASP A 171 19.07 -29.66 -2.94
C ASP A 171 20.22 -28.64 -2.98
N GLU A 172 20.73 -28.25 -1.81
CA GLU A 172 21.78 -27.22 -1.66
C GLU A 172 23.10 -27.51 -2.43
N ASP A 173 23.29 -28.74 -2.93
CA ASP A 173 24.52 -29.23 -3.56
C ASP A 173 24.36 -29.55 -5.08
N ASP A 174 23.19 -29.30 -5.71
CA ASP A 174 22.86 -29.70 -7.10
C ASP A 174 23.15 -31.20 -7.34
N ALA A 175 22.53 -32.06 -6.51
CA ALA A 175 22.86 -33.47 -6.40
C ALA A 175 22.36 -34.31 -7.59
N ASP A 176 21.33 -33.87 -8.30
CA ASP A 176 20.84 -34.52 -9.53
C ASP A 176 21.41 -33.92 -10.82
N GLY A 177 21.98 -32.71 -10.78
CA GLY A 177 22.63 -32.03 -11.90
C GLY A 177 21.67 -31.24 -12.78
N ASP A 178 20.47 -30.93 -12.30
CA ASP A 178 19.54 -30.03 -12.96
C ASP A 178 19.94 -28.54 -12.83
N GLY A 179 20.90 -28.18 -11.98
CA GLY A 179 21.40 -26.81 -11.82
C GLY A 179 20.48 -25.86 -11.06
N ILE A 180 19.47 -26.40 -10.36
CA ILE A 180 18.71 -25.75 -9.30
C ILE A 180 19.42 -26.08 -7.96
N SER A 181 19.37 -25.19 -6.97
CA SER A 181 20.08 -25.36 -5.70
C SER A 181 19.26 -24.86 -4.51
N GLY A 182 17.95 -25.11 -4.57
CA GLY A 182 16.95 -24.66 -3.61
C GLY A 182 17.35 -24.96 -2.16
N ARG A 183 17.46 -23.91 -1.34
CA ARG A 183 17.95 -24.03 0.04
C ARG A 183 17.14 -23.24 1.08
N PRO A 184 17.01 -23.72 2.32
CA PRO A 184 16.28 -23.02 3.38
C PRO A 184 17.04 -21.79 3.93
N ASN A 185 16.31 -20.72 4.23
CA ASN A 185 16.78 -19.72 5.22
C ASN A 185 16.43 -20.20 6.65
N TRP A 186 17.05 -19.58 7.66
CA TRP A 186 16.93 -20.00 9.05
C TRP A 186 16.66 -18.82 9.99
N ASP A 187 15.54 -18.85 10.73
CA ASP A 187 15.31 -17.99 11.91
C ASP A 187 15.42 -18.86 13.16
N ARG A 188 16.27 -18.46 14.12
CA ARG A 188 16.52 -19.17 15.40
C ARG A 188 16.77 -20.68 15.30
N GLY A 189 17.26 -21.15 14.15
CA GLY A 189 17.56 -22.57 13.89
C GLY A 189 16.39 -23.40 13.33
N PHE A 190 15.27 -22.75 13.00
CA PHE A 190 14.08 -23.31 12.37
C PHE A 190 14.04 -22.91 10.88
N VAL A 191 13.38 -23.70 10.04
CA VAL A 191 13.19 -23.35 8.62
C VAL A 191 12.30 -22.11 8.46
N GLY A 192 12.91 -21.06 7.90
CA GLY A 192 12.29 -19.80 7.52
C GLY A 192 11.22 -19.97 6.44
N ARG A 193 10.11 -19.22 6.53
CA ARG A 193 8.96 -19.39 5.62
C ARG A 193 8.20 -18.11 5.22
N PHE A 194 8.40 -17.00 5.94
CA PHE A 194 7.75 -15.71 5.65
C PHE A 194 8.76 -14.63 5.23
N GLY A 195 8.27 -13.64 4.47
CA GLY A 195 9.08 -12.61 3.82
C GLY A 195 9.63 -13.00 2.44
N ARG A 196 10.20 -12.03 1.72
CA ARG A 196 10.75 -12.21 0.35
C ARG A 196 12.01 -13.10 0.31
N LYS A 197 12.70 -13.30 1.43
CA LYS A 197 13.90 -14.14 1.56
C LYS A 197 13.75 -15.18 2.68
N SER A 198 12.53 -15.66 2.98
CA SER A 198 12.23 -16.64 4.05
C SER A 198 12.80 -16.27 5.43
N GLN A 199 12.97 -14.99 5.76
CA GLN A 199 13.78 -14.54 6.89
C GLN A 199 13.13 -14.70 8.29
N THR A 200 11.90 -15.23 8.41
CA THR A 200 11.26 -15.50 9.71
C THR A 200 10.36 -16.74 9.69
N VAL A 201 10.21 -17.40 10.85
CA VAL A 201 9.30 -18.54 11.03
C VAL A 201 7.93 -18.16 11.61
N SER A 202 7.77 -16.93 12.12
CA SER A 202 6.56 -16.51 12.84
C SER A 202 5.81 -15.40 12.12
N ILE A 203 4.51 -15.60 11.88
CA ILE A 203 3.59 -14.56 11.39
C ILE A 203 3.52 -13.40 12.38
N GLU A 204 3.55 -13.67 13.69
CA GLU A 204 3.59 -12.64 14.72
C GLU A 204 4.83 -11.74 14.56
N GLY A 205 6.02 -12.35 14.43
CA GLY A 205 7.25 -11.59 14.20
C GLY A 205 7.23 -10.82 12.88
N PHE A 206 6.65 -11.41 11.83
CA PHE A 206 6.49 -10.81 10.51
C PHE A 206 5.48 -9.64 10.48
N ILE A 207 4.49 -9.61 11.38
CA ILE A 207 3.52 -8.50 11.49
C ILE A 207 4.04 -7.41 12.43
N ARG A 208 4.64 -7.78 13.58
CA ARG A 208 5.21 -6.84 14.55
C ARG A 208 6.39 -6.03 14.00
N GLY A 209 7.12 -6.58 13.00
CA GLY A 209 8.17 -5.83 12.30
C GLY A 209 7.61 -4.58 11.62
N PRO A 210 6.77 -4.71 10.57
CA PRO A 210 6.11 -3.61 9.87
C PRO A 210 5.33 -2.64 10.75
N LEU A 211 4.65 -3.11 11.81
CA LEU A 211 4.02 -2.21 12.79
C LEU A 211 5.05 -1.20 13.32
N ASN A 212 6.20 -1.68 13.80
CA ASN A 212 7.24 -0.83 14.37
C ASN A 212 8.05 -0.04 13.32
N ASN A 213 8.44 -0.65 12.19
CA ASN A 213 9.37 -0.02 11.24
C ASN A 213 8.72 0.67 10.03
N HIS A 214 7.40 0.54 9.82
CA HIS A 214 6.65 1.32 8.83
C HIS A 214 5.60 2.25 9.44
N LEU A 215 4.96 1.90 10.57
CA LEU A 215 3.96 2.74 11.24
C LEU A 215 4.49 3.38 12.53
N GLY A 216 5.58 2.86 13.11
CA GLY A 216 6.06 3.27 14.43
C GLY A 216 5.55 2.39 15.56
N ILE A 217 4.24 2.08 15.52
CA ILE A 217 3.47 1.34 16.53
C ILE A 217 4.22 0.17 17.17
N THR A 218 4.49 0.31 18.46
CA THR A 218 5.16 -0.65 19.31
C THR A 218 4.19 -1.72 19.84
N THR A 219 4.75 -2.88 20.19
CA THR A 219 3.99 -4.06 20.62
C THR A 219 4.77 -4.90 21.63
N ASP A 220 4.07 -5.42 22.63
CA ASP A 220 4.52 -6.58 23.40
C ASP A 220 4.37 -7.88 22.56
N PRO A 221 5.26 -8.88 22.70
CA PRO A 221 5.06 -10.20 22.13
C PRO A 221 3.81 -10.88 22.72
N LEU A 222 3.15 -11.72 21.92
CA LEU A 222 2.04 -12.53 22.41
C LEU A 222 2.51 -13.48 23.51
N THR A 223 1.73 -13.59 24.58
CA THR A 223 2.02 -14.54 25.65
C THR A 223 1.92 -15.97 25.13
N GLU A 224 2.62 -16.92 25.78
CA GLU A 224 2.53 -18.34 25.45
C GLU A 224 1.08 -18.89 25.44
N ALA A 225 0.17 -18.28 26.22
CA ALA A 225 -1.24 -18.61 26.22
C ALA A 225 -1.98 -18.11 24.98
N GLN A 226 -1.66 -16.90 24.49
CA GLN A 226 -2.15 -16.36 23.21
C GLN A 226 -1.56 -17.14 22.04
N LYS A 227 -0.23 -17.36 22.00
CA LYS A 227 0.44 -18.17 20.97
C LYS A 227 -0.15 -19.57 20.84
N ALA A 228 -0.50 -20.22 21.96
CA ALA A 228 -1.18 -21.51 21.98
C ALA A 228 -2.69 -21.48 21.61
N ALA A 229 -3.29 -20.29 21.55
CA ALA A 229 -4.70 -20.07 21.17
C ALA A 229 -4.86 -19.53 19.73
N LEU A 230 -3.76 -19.27 19.02
CA LEU A 230 -3.79 -18.82 17.62
C LEU A 230 -4.46 -19.88 16.71
N PRO A 231 -5.07 -19.46 15.59
CA PRO A 231 -5.75 -20.36 14.64
C PRO A 231 -4.91 -21.52 14.13
N VAL A 232 -3.60 -21.31 14.01
CA VAL A 232 -2.60 -22.30 13.65
C VAL A 232 -1.52 -22.32 14.75
N PRO A 233 -1.07 -23.50 15.22
CA PRO A 233 -0.04 -23.57 16.25
C PRO A 233 1.27 -22.92 15.81
N SER A 234 1.64 -21.80 16.43
CA SER A 234 2.90 -21.09 16.19
C SER A 234 4.04 -21.54 17.11
N SER A 235 3.79 -22.51 18.01
CA SER A 235 4.75 -22.88 19.05
C SER A 235 5.91 -23.72 18.51
N ALA A 236 7.11 -23.28 18.83
CA ALA A 236 8.41 -23.88 18.49
C ALA A 236 8.67 -25.31 19.03
N ALA A 237 7.65 -26.00 19.52
CA ALA A 237 7.76 -27.17 20.41
C ALA A 237 8.29 -28.46 19.75
N ASP A 238 8.16 -28.62 18.42
CA ASP A 238 8.53 -29.83 17.68
C ASP A 238 9.85 -29.74 16.89
N SER A 239 10.56 -28.61 16.97
CA SER A 239 11.82 -28.39 16.22
C SER A 239 13.05 -29.12 16.79
N ALA A 240 13.94 -29.54 15.90
CA ALA A 240 15.26 -30.03 16.28
C ALA A 240 16.26 -28.87 16.37
N LEU A 241 16.51 -28.37 17.59
CA LEU A 241 17.49 -27.31 17.89
C LEU A 241 18.82 -27.46 17.14
N ARG A 242 18.99 -26.72 16.02
CA ARG A 242 20.31 -26.32 15.52
C ARG A 242 20.82 -25.16 16.38
N ALA A 243 22.08 -25.22 16.78
CA ALA A 243 22.68 -24.15 17.59
C ALA A 243 22.88 -22.89 16.74
N ILE A 244 22.35 -21.76 17.21
CA ILE A 244 22.40 -20.47 16.52
C ILE A 244 23.72 -19.76 16.86
N ASP A 245 24.30 -19.04 15.89
CA ASP A 245 25.35 -18.06 16.12
C ASP A 245 24.76 -16.77 16.74
N PRO A 246 25.21 -16.31 17.92
CA PRO A 246 24.73 -15.07 18.52
C PRO A 246 24.85 -13.82 17.65
N GLU A 247 25.79 -13.77 16.69
CA GLU A 247 25.92 -12.61 15.78
C GLU A 247 24.84 -12.58 14.69
N ALA A 248 24.26 -13.73 14.33
CA ALA A 248 23.17 -13.81 13.36
C ALA A 248 21.88 -13.10 13.84
N ALA A 249 21.68 -12.96 15.15
CA ALA A 249 20.47 -12.38 15.73
C ALA A 249 20.27 -10.89 15.43
N LEU A 250 21.30 -10.15 14.98
CA LEU A 250 21.13 -8.75 14.53
C LEU A 250 20.60 -8.64 13.09
N ALA A 251 20.79 -9.65 12.25
CA ALA A 251 20.55 -9.56 10.80
C ALA A 251 19.07 -9.67 10.36
N PHE A 252 18.13 -9.86 11.31
CA PHE A 252 16.71 -10.10 11.01
C PHE A 252 15.79 -8.87 11.12
N ARG A 253 16.28 -7.77 11.71
CA ARG A 253 15.45 -6.61 12.08
C ARG A 253 14.84 -5.83 10.91
N GLN A 254 15.24 -6.13 9.67
CA GLN A 254 14.69 -5.55 8.44
C GLN A 254 13.27 -5.99 8.09
N ALA A 255 12.77 -7.08 8.68
CA ALA A 255 11.45 -7.62 8.33
C ALA A 255 10.75 -8.44 9.43
N ALA A 256 11.40 -8.66 10.57
CA ALA A 256 10.81 -9.38 11.68
C ALA A 256 11.21 -8.75 13.02
N ALA A 257 10.23 -8.55 13.89
CA ALA A 257 10.48 -8.10 15.25
C ALA A 257 11.06 -9.24 16.11
N PRO A 258 11.96 -8.94 17.07
CA PRO A 258 12.40 -9.89 18.08
C PRO A 258 11.25 -10.32 19.02
N ASP A 259 11.41 -11.46 19.70
CA ASP A 259 10.46 -12.00 20.70
C ASP A 259 10.64 -11.31 22.07
N GLU A 260 10.73 -9.97 22.05
CA GLU A 260 10.85 -9.07 23.19
C GLU A 260 9.98 -7.81 22.95
N PRO A 261 9.60 -7.04 24.00
CA PRO A 261 8.86 -5.79 23.86
C PRO A 261 9.58 -4.80 22.94
N LEU A 262 8.80 -4.09 22.14
CA LEU A 262 9.26 -2.97 21.32
C LEU A 262 9.03 -1.65 22.06
N PHE A 263 9.81 -0.64 21.70
CA PHE A 263 9.76 0.70 22.29
C PHE A 263 10.23 1.72 21.25
N ASP A 264 9.77 2.96 21.33
CA ASP A 264 10.33 4.09 20.57
C ASP A 264 10.71 5.30 21.46
N ASP A 265 10.55 6.53 20.95
CA ASP A 265 10.88 7.80 21.61
C ASP A 265 9.88 8.88 21.14
N ASP A 266 8.59 8.62 21.33
CA ASP A 266 7.50 9.58 21.13
C ASP A 266 6.82 9.99 22.47
N ASP A 267 5.72 10.76 22.42
CA ASP A 267 4.98 11.22 23.61
C ASP A 267 3.88 10.23 24.08
N THR A 268 3.72 9.09 23.40
CA THR A 268 2.71 8.04 23.62
C THR A 268 3.27 6.92 24.52
N PRO A 269 2.49 6.31 25.46
CA PRO A 269 3.04 5.28 26.35
C PRO A 269 3.09 3.87 25.75
N ASP A 270 4.28 3.25 25.70
CA ASP A 270 4.44 1.88 25.18
C ASP A 270 3.73 0.79 26.03
N PRO A 271 3.22 -0.28 25.41
CA PRO A 271 2.97 -0.42 23.98
C PRO A 271 1.64 0.22 23.57
N GLU A 272 1.63 0.97 22.47
CA GLU A 272 0.42 1.68 22.00
C GLU A 272 -0.62 0.70 21.44
N MET A 273 -0.18 -0.45 20.88
CA MET A 273 -1.06 -1.55 20.50
C MET A 273 -1.17 -2.62 21.62
N PRO A 274 -2.38 -2.85 22.18
CA PRO A 274 -2.61 -3.92 23.15
C PRO A 274 -2.38 -5.32 22.57
N SER A 275 -1.93 -6.26 23.41
CA SER A 275 -1.70 -7.65 22.98
C SER A 275 -2.97 -8.42 22.54
N GLU A 276 -4.17 -7.95 22.90
CA GLU A 276 -5.44 -8.50 22.38
C GLU A 276 -5.65 -8.09 20.91
N ASP A 277 -5.39 -6.83 20.57
CA ASP A 277 -5.46 -6.33 19.20
C ASP A 277 -4.40 -7.01 18.31
N LEU A 278 -3.19 -7.18 18.81
CA LEU A 278 -2.14 -7.94 18.12
C LEU A 278 -2.54 -9.40 17.89
N PHE A 279 -3.18 -10.05 18.87
CA PHE A 279 -3.66 -11.42 18.73
C PHE A 279 -4.74 -11.52 17.64
N ASP A 280 -5.65 -10.57 17.59
CA ASP A 280 -6.71 -10.51 16.59
C ASP A 280 -6.14 -10.25 15.18
N LEU A 281 -5.17 -9.34 15.04
CA LEU A 281 -4.49 -9.04 13.78
C LEU A 281 -3.68 -10.23 13.24
N VAL A 282 -2.89 -10.90 14.09
CA VAL A 282 -2.15 -12.12 13.72
C VAL A 282 -3.12 -13.26 13.35
N SER A 283 -4.22 -13.39 14.09
CA SER A 283 -5.25 -14.39 13.81
C SER A 283 -5.98 -14.11 12.49
N PHE A 284 -6.27 -12.84 12.17
CA PHE A 284 -6.83 -12.44 10.88
C PHE A 284 -5.95 -12.91 9.73
N ALA A 285 -4.65 -12.64 9.77
CA ALA A 285 -3.70 -13.07 8.74
C ALA A 285 -3.68 -14.60 8.59
N MET A 286 -3.60 -15.33 9.70
CA MET A 286 -3.66 -16.80 9.71
C MET A 286 -4.97 -17.40 9.16
N LEU A 287 -6.07 -16.62 9.17
CA LEU A 287 -7.40 -17.08 8.80
C LEU A 287 -7.82 -16.66 7.38
N LEU A 288 -7.00 -15.89 6.65
CA LEU A 288 -7.23 -15.59 5.24
C LEU A 288 -7.15 -16.89 4.40
N ALA A 289 -8.22 -17.17 3.64
CA ALA A 289 -8.28 -18.32 2.75
C ALA A 289 -7.22 -18.22 1.63
N ALA A 290 -6.87 -19.36 1.02
CA ALA A 290 -6.19 -19.34 -0.27
C ALA A 290 -7.19 -18.90 -1.37
N PRO A 291 -6.75 -18.19 -2.42
CA PRO A 291 -7.61 -17.85 -3.55
C PRO A 291 -8.12 -19.12 -4.24
N GLU A 292 -9.43 -19.21 -4.49
CA GLU A 292 -10.01 -20.35 -5.20
C GLU A 292 -9.52 -20.40 -6.66
N PRO A 293 -8.88 -21.51 -7.11
CA PRO A 293 -8.45 -21.66 -8.49
C PRO A 293 -9.65 -21.96 -9.41
N GLU A 294 -9.53 -21.58 -10.67
CA GLU A 294 -10.54 -21.87 -11.69
C GLU A 294 -10.50 -23.36 -12.09
N ASP A 295 -11.68 -23.96 -12.25
CA ASP A 295 -11.78 -25.29 -12.87
C ASP A 295 -11.42 -25.20 -14.35
N LEU A 296 -10.23 -25.71 -14.69
CA LEU A 296 -9.78 -25.80 -16.08
C LEU A 296 -10.71 -26.68 -16.94
N GLY A 297 -11.42 -27.67 -16.40
CA GLY A 297 -12.45 -28.43 -17.13
C GLY A 297 -12.06 -28.88 -18.55
N ASP A 298 -12.72 -28.30 -19.56
CA ASP A 298 -12.46 -28.49 -21.00
C ASP A 298 -11.62 -27.34 -21.65
N ASN A 299 -10.98 -26.47 -20.85
CA ASN A 299 -10.12 -25.36 -21.30
C ASN A 299 -8.80 -25.90 -21.88
N GLU A 300 -8.82 -26.29 -23.16
CA GLU A 300 -7.66 -26.79 -23.90
C GLU A 300 -6.45 -25.83 -23.90
N LEU A 301 -6.66 -24.53 -23.64
CA LEU A 301 -5.58 -23.55 -23.57
C LEU A 301 -4.87 -23.62 -22.21
N GLY A 302 -5.59 -23.49 -21.10
CA GLY A 302 -5.02 -23.60 -19.76
C GLY A 302 -4.46 -24.98 -19.45
N LEU A 303 -5.10 -26.07 -19.91
CA LEU A 303 -4.56 -27.43 -19.79
C LEU A 303 -3.24 -27.62 -20.57
N ARG A 304 -3.08 -26.94 -21.72
CA ARG A 304 -1.80 -26.92 -22.44
C ARG A 304 -0.76 -26.06 -21.72
N GLY A 305 -1.19 -24.95 -21.10
CA GLY A 305 -0.35 -24.14 -20.22
C GLY A 305 0.22 -24.93 -19.04
N GLN A 306 -0.61 -25.70 -18.35
CA GLN A 306 -0.18 -26.56 -17.25
C GLN A 306 0.84 -27.61 -17.71
N ALA A 307 0.67 -28.18 -18.91
CA ALA A 307 1.65 -29.09 -19.48
C ALA A 307 2.96 -28.37 -19.86
N ASN A 308 2.87 -27.16 -20.44
CA ASN A 308 4.02 -26.35 -20.79
C ASN A 308 4.83 -25.94 -19.54
N PHE A 309 4.16 -25.61 -18.42
CA PHE A 309 4.77 -25.27 -17.13
C PHE A 309 5.74 -26.36 -16.65
N ALA A 310 5.31 -27.62 -16.74
CA ALA A 310 6.15 -28.77 -16.40
C ALA A 310 7.17 -29.14 -17.50
N GLU A 311 6.83 -28.97 -18.79
CA GLU A 311 7.76 -29.30 -19.89
C GLU A 311 8.98 -28.36 -19.95
N ILE A 312 8.84 -27.11 -19.48
CA ILE A 312 9.92 -26.11 -19.47
C ILE A 312 10.65 -25.99 -18.12
N GLY A 313 10.27 -26.76 -17.09
CA GLY A 313 10.91 -26.73 -15.77
C GLY A 313 10.57 -25.50 -14.94
N CYS A 314 9.30 -25.08 -14.90
CA CYS A 314 8.85 -24.07 -13.93
C CYS A 314 8.56 -24.71 -12.55
N ASP A 315 8.11 -25.96 -12.54
CA ASP A 315 7.79 -26.74 -11.34
C ASP A 315 9.01 -27.20 -10.54
N ASP A 316 10.22 -27.12 -11.12
CA ASP A 316 11.48 -27.42 -10.43
C ASP A 316 11.70 -26.51 -9.19
N CYS A 317 11.25 -25.24 -9.25
CA CYS A 317 11.20 -24.32 -8.09
C CYS A 317 9.76 -24.05 -7.62
N HIS A 318 8.82 -23.84 -8.55
CA HIS A 318 7.41 -23.59 -8.24
C HIS A 318 6.64 -24.91 -8.04
N ALA A 319 7.14 -25.73 -7.11
CA ALA A 319 6.63 -27.05 -6.78
C ALA A 319 5.09 -27.04 -6.61
N PRO A 320 4.33 -27.81 -7.41
CA PRO A 320 2.87 -27.69 -7.47
C PRO A 320 2.17 -27.88 -6.12
N THR A 321 2.68 -28.77 -5.26
CA THR A 321 2.14 -29.05 -3.93
C THR A 321 3.21 -29.26 -2.86
N LEU A 322 2.86 -28.95 -1.61
CA LEU A 322 3.60 -29.36 -0.40
C LEU A 322 2.67 -30.17 0.53
N GLU A 323 3.21 -31.16 1.24
CA GLU A 323 2.46 -31.95 2.21
C GLU A 323 2.21 -31.15 3.51
N GLY A 324 0.95 -30.84 3.80
CA GLY A 324 0.52 -30.16 5.03
C GLY A 324 -0.39 -31.04 5.91
N PRO A 325 -0.71 -30.61 7.15
CA PRO A 325 -1.56 -31.37 8.07
C PRO A 325 -2.98 -31.65 7.56
N ARG A 326 -3.43 -30.93 6.53
CA ARG A 326 -4.74 -31.08 5.86
C ARG A 326 -4.72 -31.91 4.58
N GLY A 327 -3.54 -32.35 4.13
CA GLY A 327 -3.33 -32.96 2.81
C GLY A 327 -2.33 -32.16 1.97
N LEU A 328 -2.31 -32.41 0.67
CA LEU A 328 -1.49 -31.64 -0.28
C LEU A 328 -2.04 -30.22 -0.43
N VAL A 329 -1.24 -29.22 -0.06
CA VAL A 329 -1.53 -27.80 -0.26
C VAL A 329 -0.89 -27.38 -1.59
N PRO A 330 -1.64 -26.83 -2.57
CA PRO A 330 -1.07 -26.48 -3.88
C PRO A 330 -0.60 -25.01 -3.92
N LEU A 331 0.60 -24.74 -3.41
CA LEU A 331 1.15 -23.39 -3.38
C LEU A 331 1.75 -22.95 -4.72
N TYR A 332 2.18 -23.90 -5.57
CA TYR A 332 3.13 -23.64 -6.68
C TYR A 332 4.37 -22.90 -6.18
N SER A 333 4.99 -23.45 -5.13
CA SER A 333 6.14 -22.90 -4.40
C SER A 333 6.64 -23.95 -3.42
N ASP A 334 7.96 -24.15 -3.39
CA ASP A 334 8.66 -24.98 -2.41
C ASP A 334 9.02 -24.24 -1.11
N LEU A 335 8.88 -22.90 -1.07
CA LEU A 335 9.26 -21.99 0.00
C LEU A 335 10.78 -21.87 0.24
N LEU A 336 11.62 -22.36 -0.67
CA LEU A 336 13.07 -22.32 -0.61
C LEU A 336 13.64 -21.06 -1.28
N LEU A 337 14.90 -20.75 -0.98
CA LEU A 337 15.70 -19.72 -1.63
C LEU A 337 16.30 -20.24 -2.93
N HIS A 338 16.23 -19.43 -3.98
CA HIS A 338 16.92 -19.64 -5.26
C HIS A 338 17.62 -18.37 -5.70
N ASP A 339 18.79 -18.52 -6.34
CA ASP A 339 19.50 -17.43 -7.02
C ASP A 339 18.72 -17.00 -8.28
N MET A 340 18.22 -15.76 -8.29
CA MET A 340 17.51 -15.16 -9.42
C MET A 340 18.45 -14.44 -10.41
N GLY A 341 19.76 -14.44 -10.15
CA GLY A 341 20.81 -13.85 -10.96
C GLY A 341 21.08 -12.37 -10.69
N GLU A 342 22.24 -11.89 -11.18
CA GLU A 342 22.75 -10.52 -10.99
C GLU A 342 21.72 -9.43 -11.35
N ALA A 343 20.94 -9.61 -12.42
CA ALA A 343 19.93 -8.63 -12.84
C ALA A 343 18.77 -8.47 -11.83
N MET A 344 18.50 -9.50 -11.03
CA MET A 344 17.47 -9.50 -9.98
C MET A 344 18.07 -9.37 -8.57
N ALA A 345 19.39 -9.17 -8.45
CA ALA A 345 20.03 -9.00 -7.15
C ALA A 345 19.77 -7.61 -6.57
N ASP A 346 19.46 -7.56 -5.28
CA ASP A 346 19.14 -6.33 -4.55
C ASP A 346 20.23 -5.90 -3.54
N GLY A 347 21.33 -6.66 -3.47
CA GLY A 347 22.42 -6.47 -2.50
C GLY A 347 22.08 -6.79 -1.04
N MET A 348 20.81 -7.06 -0.69
CA MET A 348 20.37 -7.22 0.68
C MET A 348 20.62 -8.63 1.19
N GLN A 349 21.56 -8.75 2.14
CA GLN A 349 21.72 -9.99 2.88
C GLN A 349 20.68 -10.09 4.01
N GLN A 350 19.93 -11.19 4.09
CA GLN A 350 18.97 -11.46 5.18
C GLN A 350 19.16 -12.89 5.70
N GLY A 351 19.81 -13.03 6.85
CA GLY A 351 20.26 -14.33 7.35
C GLY A 351 21.33 -14.95 6.43
N VAL A 352 21.07 -16.15 5.89
CA VAL A 352 21.97 -16.81 4.92
C VAL A 352 21.64 -16.49 3.46
N ALA A 353 20.52 -15.81 3.19
CA ALA A 353 20.14 -15.36 1.85
C ALA A 353 20.99 -14.16 1.44
N THR A 354 21.66 -14.27 0.29
CA THR A 354 22.40 -13.19 -0.37
C THR A 354 21.46 -12.22 -1.10
N GLY A 355 22.01 -11.15 -1.66
CA GLY A 355 21.24 -10.17 -2.44
C GLY A 355 20.55 -10.77 -3.69
N ALA A 356 21.09 -11.83 -4.29
CA ALA A 356 20.52 -12.47 -5.48
C ALA A 356 19.45 -13.53 -5.14
N GLU A 357 19.35 -13.96 -3.88
CA GLU A 357 18.49 -15.07 -3.49
C GLU A 357 17.12 -14.63 -2.98
N PHE A 358 16.06 -15.29 -3.45
CA PHE A 358 14.69 -15.00 -3.05
C PHE A 358 13.89 -16.28 -2.83
N ARG A 359 12.90 -16.18 -1.95
CA ARG A 359 11.91 -17.24 -1.71
C ARG A 359 10.97 -17.37 -2.90
N THR A 360 10.67 -18.58 -3.36
CA THR A 360 9.56 -18.79 -4.31
C THR A 360 8.25 -18.24 -3.72
N GLN A 361 7.58 -17.33 -4.43
CA GLN A 361 6.28 -16.81 -4.02
C GLN A 361 5.19 -17.79 -4.48
N PRO A 362 4.21 -18.17 -3.61
CA PRO A 362 3.05 -18.95 -4.02
C PRO A 362 2.32 -18.27 -5.17
N LEU A 363 2.00 -19.04 -6.23
CA LEU A 363 1.37 -18.53 -7.45
C LEU A 363 -0.16 -18.55 -7.40
N TRP A 364 -0.77 -18.97 -6.28
CA TRP A 364 -2.22 -18.80 -6.10
C TRP A 364 -2.60 -17.32 -6.19
N GLY A 365 -3.68 -17.01 -6.90
CA GLY A 365 -4.14 -15.64 -7.07
C GLY A 365 -3.24 -14.72 -7.89
N ILE A 366 -2.18 -15.23 -8.53
CA ILE A 366 -1.08 -14.40 -9.04
C ILE A 366 -1.55 -13.29 -10.00
N VAL A 367 -2.53 -13.57 -10.86
CA VAL A 367 -3.02 -12.60 -11.87
C VAL A 367 -3.63 -11.32 -11.30
N ALA A 368 -4.05 -11.33 -10.02
CA ALA A 368 -4.72 -10.19 -9.39
C ALA A 368 -3.84 -9.35 -8.45
N VAL A 369 -2.57 -9.75 -8.26
CA VAL A 369 -1.65 -9.15 -7.27
C VAL A 369 -0.43 -8.46 -7.91
N ALA A 370 -0.56 -8.02 -9.16
CA ALA A 370 0.40 -7.12 -9.81
C ALA A 370 0.64 -5.84 -8.97
N PRO A 371 1.82 -5.20 -9.07
CA PRO A 371 2.96 -5.53 -9.93
C PRO A 371 3.76 -6.76 -9.43
N TYR A 372 4.62 -7.30 -10.30
CA TYR A 372 5.27 -8.61 -10.08
C TYR A 372 6.73 -8.51 -9.63
N LEU A 373 7.27 -9.64 -9.15
CA LEU A 373 8.62 -9.81 -8.59
C LEU A 373 8.76 -9.18 -7.19
N HIS A 374 9.99 -9.08 -6.65
CA HIS A 374 10.22 -8.68 -5.26
C HIS A 374 10.18 -7.16 -5.04
N ASP A 375 10.45 -6.40 -6.11
CA ASP A 375 10.53 -4.94 -6.21
C ASP A 375 9.44 -4.36 -7.12
N GLY A 376 8.51 -5.18 -7.60
CA GLY A 376 7.45 -4.74 -8.49
C GLY A 376 7.91 -4.44 -9.93
N ARG A 377 9.15 -4.70 -10.38
CA ARG A 377 9.65 -4.15 -11.67
C ARG A 377 8.92 -4.60 -12.96
N ALA A 378 7.98 -5.53 -12.89
CA ALA A 378 7.23 -6.03 -14.04
C ALA A 378 5.73 -5.72 -13.88
N ASP A 379 5.14 -5.10 -14.89
CA ASP A 379 3.71 -4.80 -14.95
C ASP A 379 2.91 -6.05 -15.37
N THR A 380 3.50 -6.91 -16.20
CA THR A 380 2.87 -8.12 -16.74
C THR A 380 3.55 -9.42 -16.29
N LEU A 381 2.80 -10.53 -16.36
CA LEU A 381 3.34 -11.88 -16.13
C LEU A 381 4.37 -12.30 -17.18
N ASP A 382 4.26 -11.84 -18.43
CA ASP A 382 5.23 -12.15 -19.50
C ASP A 382 6.59 -11.53 -19.17
N GLU A 383 6.61 -10.24 -18.79
CA GLU A 383 7.81 -9.56 -18.29
C GLU A 383 8.35 -10.21 -17.03
N ALA A 384 7.48 -10.54 -16.06
CA ALA A 384 7.89 -11.18 -14.81
C ALA A 384 8.62 -12.49 -15.06
N ILE A 385 8.13 -13.33 -15.99
CA ILE A 385 8.83 -14.55 -16.42
C ILE A 385 10.16 -14.19 -17.08
N LEU A 386 10.18 -13.24 -18.03
CA LEU A 386 11.40 -12.83 -18.75
C LEU A 386 12.49 -12.20 -17.88
N TRP A 387 12.18 -11.72 -16.68
CA TRP A 387 13.17 -11.27 -15.70
C TRP A 387 13.90 -12.40 -14.95
N HIS A 388 13.45 -13.65 -15.04
CA HIS A 388 14.09 -14.76 -14.33
C HIS A 388 15.50 -15.05 -14.86
N GLY A 389 16.49 -15.03 -13.96
CA GLY A 389 17.89 -15.39 -14.23
C GLY A 389 18.37 -16.48 -13.26
N GLY A 390 19.69 -16.54 -13.04
CA GLY A 390 20.30 -17.46 -12.07
C GLY A 390 19.95 -18.92 -12.32
N GLU A 391 19.35 -19.59 -11.34
CA GLU A 391 18.85 -20.98 -11.44
C GLU A 391 17.74 -21.11 -12.49
N ALA A 392 16.76 -20.19 -12.47
CA ALA A 392 15.61 -20.19 -13.38
C ALA A 392 15.92 -19.74 -14.83
N GLN A 393 17.18 -19.38 -15.12
CA GLN A 393 17.68 -18.96 -16.44
C GLN A 393 17.29 -19.93 -17.57
N ARG A 394 17.33 -21.25 -17.31
CA ARG A 394 16.97 -22.26 -18.33
C ARG A 394 15.49 -22.23 -18.67
N SER A 395 14.63 -22.20 -17.66
CA SER A 395 13.18 -22.23 -17.80
C SER A 395 12.69 -20.95 -18.47
N ARG A 396 13.33 -19.80 -18.18
CA ARG A 396 13.13 -18.56 -18.93
C ARG A 396 13.54 -18.68 -20.40
N ASP A 397 14.74 -19.16 -20.71
CA ASP A 397 15.19 -19.31 -22.11
C ASP A 397 14.26 -20.26 -22.90
N ALA A 398 13.71 -21.29 -22.24
CA ALA A 398 12.70 -22.17 -22.81
C ALA A 398 11.38 -21.44 -23.06
N TYR A 399 10.89 -20.62 -22.12
CA TYR A 399 9.72 -19.76 -22.29
C TYR A 399 9.88 -18.75 -23.43
N GLU A 400 11.01 -18.05 -23.50
CA GLU A 400 11.30 -17.09 -24.58
C GLU A 400 11.30 -17.76 -25.96
N ALA A 401 11.75 -19.02 -26.03
CA ALA A 401 11.75 -19.82 -27.25
C ALA A 401 10.37 -20.39 -27.65
N LEU A 402 9.35 -20.31 -26.79
CA LEU A 402 8.00 -20.77 -27.11
C LEU A 402 7.35 -19.89 -28.19
N PRO A 403 6.55 -20.47 -29.11
CA PRO A 403 5.62 -19.70 -29.94
C PRO A 403 4.65 -18.89 -29.06
N GLN A 404 4.19 -17.73 -29.55
CA GLN A 404 3.23 -16.89 -28.80
C GLN A 404 2.02 -17.70 -28.27
N SER A 405 1.44 -18.59 -29.09
CA SER A 405 0.30 -19.43 -28.70
C SER A 405 0.56 -20.45 -27.59
N GLU A 406 1.84 -20.68 -27.24
CA GLU A 406 2.26 -21.53 -26.12
C GLU A 406 2.62 -20.70 -24.89
N ARG A 407 3.09 -19.46 -25.09
CA ARG A 407 3.19 -18.45 -24.02
C ARG A 407 1.80 -18.04 -23.52
N ASP A 408 0.88 -17.70 -24.44
CA ASP A 408 -0.53 -17.44 -24.15
C ASP A 408 -1.19 -18.60 -23.38
N ALA A 409 -0.76 -19.85 -23.66
CA ALA A 409 -1.24 -21.03 -22.94
C ALA A 409 -0.74 -21.06 -21.50
N LEU A 410 0.57 -20.82 -21.28
CA LEU A 410 1.16 -20.74 -19.94
C LEU A 410 0.53 -19.61 -19.11
N LEU A 411 0.35 -18.43 -19.71
CA LEU A 411 -0.27 -17.28 -19.07
C LEU A 411 -1.74 -17.54 -18.69
N GLU A 412 -2.50 -18.24 -19.54
CA GLU A 412 -3.87 -18.70 -19.22
C GLU A 412 -3.89 -19.71 -18.06
N PHE A 413 -2.89 -20.58 -17.94
CA PHE A 413 -2.74 -21.46 -16.78
C PHE A 413 -2.44 -20.68 -15.50
N LEU A 414 -1.49 -19.74 -15.53
CA LEU A 414 -1.20 -18.89 -14.37
C LEU A 414 -2.43 -18.05 -13.96
N ALA A 415 -3.20 -17.54 -14.91
CA ALA A 415 -4.45 -16.85 -14.66
C ALA A 415 -5.55 -17.74 -14.07
N SER A 416 -5.50 -19.06 -14.29
CA SER A 416 -6.42 -20.03 -13.67
C SER A 416 -6.07 -20.37 -12.20
N LEU A 417 -4.94 -19.91 -11.66
CA LEU A 417 -4.56 -20.14 -10.26
C LEU A 417 -5.36 -19.27 -9.25
N GLY A 418 -6.43 -18.62 -9.72
CA GLY A 418 -7.41 -17.90 -8.91
C GLY A 418 -7.33 -16.37 -9.06
N GLY A 419 -8.37 -15.68 -8.61
CA GLY A 419 -8.41 -14.21 -8.54
C GLY A 419 -8.84 -13.47 -9.82
N ARG A 420 -9.01 -14.13 -10.97
CA ARG A 420 -9.37 -13.48 -12.24
C ARG A 420 -10.68 -12.67 -12.18
N GLU A 421 -11.70 -13.18 -11.48
CA GLU A 421 -12.97 -12.44 -11.28
C GLU A 421 -12.83 -11.22 -10.35
N GLN A 422 -11.73 -11.11 -9.61
CA GLN A 422 -11.41 -10.01 -8.70
C GLN A 422 -10.29 -9.09 -9.21
N PHE A 423 -9.72 -9.36 -10.40
CA PHE A 423 -8.70 -8.51 -11.02
C PHE A 423 -9.26 -7.11 -11.36
N SER A 424 -8.42 -6.09 -11.17
CA SER A 424 -8.64 -4.75 -11.71
C SER A 424 -7.32 -4.10 -12.15
N GLU A 425 -7.44 -3.14 -13.08
CA GLU A 425 -6.40 -2.17 -13.45
C GLU A 425 -6.16 -1.11 -12.35
N GLY A 426 -7.00 -1.10 -11.31
CA GLY A 426 -6.88 -0.27 -10.10
C GLY A 426 -7.35 -1.02 -8.85
N LEU A 427 -8.14 -0.37 -7.99
CA LEU A 427 -8.76 -1.02 -6.82
C LEU A 427 -10.28 -1.21 -6.97
N LEU A 428 -10.94 -0.48 -7.87
CA LEU A 428 -12.35 -0.72 -8.16
C LEU A 428 -12.48 -1.76 -9.27
N PRO A 429 -13.32 -2.80 -9.11
CA PRO A 429 -13.69 -3.66 -10.23
C PRO A 429 -14.49 -2.87 -11.27
N ALA A 430 -14.48 -3.31 -12.52
CA ALA A 430 -15.09 -2.60 -13.64
C ALA A 430 -16.62 -2.36 -13.50
N ASP A 431 -17.31 -3.13 -12.64
CA ASP A 431 -18.73 -2.99 -12.34
C ASP A 431 -19.02 -2.23 -11.02
N ALA A 432 -17.99 -1.64 -10.39
CA ALA A 432 -18.09 -0.93 -9.12
C ALA A 432 -19.22 0.12 -9.12
N VAL A 433 -20.19 -0.09 -8.24
CA VAL A 433 -21.41 0.72 -8.12
C VAL A 433 -21.07 2.21 -7.96
N ILE A 434 -21.80 3.08 -8.66
CA ILE A 434 -21.71 4.53 -8.48
C ILE A 434 -22.40 4.92 -7.17
N PRO A 435 -21.79 5.73 -6.29
CA PRO A 435 -22.44 6.19 -5.07
C PRO A 435 -23.79 6.87 -5.35
N PRO A 436 -24.85 6.59 -4.57
CA PRO A 436 -26.16 7.24 -4.76
C PRO A 436 -26.09 8.77 -4.64
N THR A 437 -26.93 9.49 -5.37
CA THR A 437 -27.01 10.97 -5.28
C THR A 437 -27.22 11.42 -3.82
N GLY A 438 -26.41 12.39 -3.38
CA GLY A 438 -26.40 12.88 -1.99
C GLY A 438 -25.51 12.07 -1.04
N THR A 439 -24.70 11.14 -1.55
CA THR A 439 -23.62 10.49 -0.80
C THR A 439 -22.25 10.96 -1.29
N PRO A 440 -21.18 10.93 -0.47
CA PRO A 440 -19.84 11.29 -0.91
C PRO A 440 -19.41 10.52 -2.17
N GLY A 441 -18.68 11.18 -3.07
CA GLY A 441 -18.18 10.57 -4.31
C GLY A 441 -19.26 10.30 -5.38
N CYS A 442 -20.51 10.71 -5.16
CA CYS A 442 -21.54 10.65 -6.20
C CYS A 442 -21.32 11.76 -7.26
N PRO A 443 -21.76 11.55 -8.51
CA PRO A 443 -21.76 12.60 -9.52
C PRO A 443 -22.83 13.66 -9.21
N GLU A 444 -22.55 14.91 -9.59
CA GLU A 444 -23.52 16.03 -9.55
C GLU A 444 -24.85 15.64 -10.22
N PRO A 445 -26.02 16.08 -9.71
CA PRO A 445 -27.33 15.63 -10.19
C PRO A 445 -27.57 15.83 -11.69
N GLU A 446 -26.95 16.84 -12.31
CA GLU A 446 -27.06 17.10 -13.74
C GLU A 446 -26.31 16.06 -14.59
N ILE A 447 -25.15 15.58 -14.12
CA ILE A 447 -24.40 14.47 -14.73
C ILE A 447 -25.18 13.18 -14.52
N HIS A 448 -25.65 12.93 -13.30
CA HIS A 448 -26.41 11.71 -12.96
C HIS A 448 -27.70 11.56 -13.78
N ALA A 449 -28.35 12.67 -14.14
CA ALA A 449 -29.57 12.68 -14.94
C ALA A 449 -29.35 12.53 -16.46
N ASN A 450 -28.11 12.56 -16.96
CA ASN A 450 -27.78 12.53 -18.38
C ASN A 450 -26.84 11.36 -18.72
N GLU A 451 -27.40 10.33 -19.37
CA GLU A 451 -26.70 9.09 -19.76
C GLU A 451 -25.34 9.32 -20.45
N ALA A 452 -25.22 10.34 -21.32
CA ALA A 452 -23.98 10.64 -22.03
C ALA A 452 -22.93 11.30 -21.12
N MET A 453 -23.36 12.18 -20.21
CA MET A 453 -22.46 12.82 -19.24
C MET A 453 -22.04 11.81 -18.17
N LEU A 454 -22.96 10.96 -17.72
CA LEU A 454 -22.67 9.88 -16.78
C LEU A 454 -21.65 8.88 -17.36
N ALA A 455 -21.79 8.48 -18.62
CA ALA A 455 -20.83 7.60 -19.28
C ALA A 455 -19.42 8.23 -19.37
N GLN A 456 -19.32 9.53 -19.66
CA GLN A 456 -18.04 10.26 -19.67
C GLN A 456 -17.45 10.39 -18.26
N TRP A 457 -18.28 10.65 -17.25
CA TRP A 457 -17.87 10.70 -15.84
C TRP A 457 -17.41 9.33 -15.34
N GLN A 458 -18.06 8.24 -15.75
CA GLN A 458 -17.64 6.86 -15.44
C GLN A 458 -16.29 6.52 -16.10
N ALA A 459 -16.06 6.94 -17.34
CA ALA A 459 -14.76 6.79 -17.98
C ALA A 459 -13.67 7.55 -17.21
N GLY A 460 -13.93 8.79 -16.79
CA GLY A 460 -13.02 9.54 -15.94
C GLY A 460 -12.78 8.91 -14.56
N ARG A 461 -13.82 8.32 -13.94
CA ARG A 461 -13.68 7.56 -12.68
C ARG A 461 -12.76 6.36 -12.83
N ALA A 462 -12.88 5.63 -13.94
CA ALA A 462 -12.00 4.49 -14.22
C ALA A 462 -10.54 4.94 -14.38
N LEU A 463 -10.28 6.02 -15.14
CA LEU A 463 -8.92 6.57 -15.28
C LEU A 463 -8.35 7.13 -13.96
N PHE A 464 -9.21 7.67 -13.08
CA PHE A 464 -8.80 8.17 -11.77
C PHE A 464 -8.41 7.01 -10.82
N ASP A 465 -9.10 5.87 -10.93
CA ASP A 465 -8.84 4.66 -10.16
C ASP A 465 -7.68 3.81 -10.70
N ARG A 466 -7.39 3.89 -11.99
CA ARG A 466 -6.38 3.07 -12.68
C ARG A 466 -4.97 3.36 -12.16
N ASP A 467 -4.23 2.31 -11.82
CA ASP A 467 -2.79 2.41 -11.59
C ASP A 467 -2.08 2.65 -12.94
N ALA A 468 -1.08 3.53 -12.97
CA ALA A 468 -0.22 3.76 -14.11
C ALA A 468 0.97 2.80 -14.03
N ASP A 469 1.10 1.98 -15.06
CA ASP A 469 2.20 1.03 -15.23
C ASP A 469 3.47 1.75 -15.71
N ILE A 470 4.65 1.12 -15.57
CA ILE A 470 5.91 1.71 -16.07
C ILE A 470 5.88 1.80 -17.60
N VAL A 471 5.32 0.79 -18.25
CA VAL A 471 5.10 0.78 -19.71
C VAL A 471 4.08 1.83 -20.20
N ASP A 472 3.32 2.44 -19.29
CA ASP A 472 2.35 3.50 -19.53
C ASP A 472 2.93 4.92 -19.25
N GLY A 473 4.21 5.03 -18.85
CA GLY A 473 4.89 6.31 -18.58
C GLY A 473 5.05 6.69 -17.11
N LEU A 474 4.83 5.78 -16.15
CA LEU A 474 5.03 6.12 -14.74
C LEU A 474 6.50 6.46 -14.44
N GLY A 475 6.74 7.61 -13.82
CA GLY A 475 8.04 7.99 -13.28
C GLY A 475 8.86 8.93 -14.18
N PRO A 476 10.21 8.92 -14.09
CA PRO A 476 11.05 8.01 -13.30
C PRO A 476 10.90 8.17 -11.78
N THR A 477 10.34 9.29 -11.30
CA THR A 477 10.12 9.59 -9.88
C THR A 477 8.69 10.06 -9.62
N PHE A 478 8.07 9.61 -8.53
CA PHE A 478 6.64 9.84 -8.29
C PHE A 478 6.26 9.79 -6.79
N ASN A 479 5.08 10.33 -6.47
CA ASN A 479 4.43 10.22 -5.17
C ASN A 479 3.26 9.22 -5.19
N GLY A 480 2.56 9.15 -6.31
CA GLY A 480 1.43 8.25 -6.59
C GLY A 480 1.55 7.61 -7.97
N ASP A 481 0.95 6.44 -8.14
CA ASP A 481 0.77 5.74 -9.42
C ASP A 481 -0.66 5.88 -9.97
N SER A 482 -1.56 6.50 -9.22
CA SER A 482 -2.95 6.77 -9.63
C SER A 482 -3.43 8.07 -8.98
N CYS A 483 -4.48 8.69 -9.52
CA CYS A 483 -5.12 9.82 -8.84
C CYS A 483 -5.77 9.37 -7.52
N ARG A 484 -6.30 8.13 -7.49
CA ARG A 484 -6.79 7.46 -6.27
C ARG A 484 -5.71 7.33 -5.20
N ALA A 485 -4.44 7.04 -5.54
CA ALA A 485 -3.37 6.81 -4.58
C ALA A 485 -3.37 7.82 -3.43
N CYS A 486 -3.61 9.10 -3.74
CA CYS A 486 -3.73 10.16 -2.74
C CYS A 486 -5.19 10.55 -2.43
N HIS A 487 -6.11 10.52 -3.40
CA HIS A 487 -7.48 11.04 -3.25
C HIS A 487 -8.55 9.93 -3.14
N PHE A 488 -8.67 9.28 -1.97
CA PHE A 488 -9.54 8.10 -1.82
C PHE A 488 -10.37 8.01 -0.54
N ASP A 489 -10.22 8.92 0.42
CA ASP A 489 -10.86 8.79 1.73
C ASP A 489 -12.02 9.80 1.95
N PRO A 490 -13.21 9.34 2.38
CA PRO A 490 -13.67 7.96 2.54
C PRO A 490 -14.10 7.30 1.21
N VAL A 491 -13.95 8.01 0.10
CA VAL A 491 -14.36 7.64 -1.26
C VAL A 491 -13.39 8.24 -2.28
N ILE A 492 -13.33 7.67 -3.49
CA ILE A 492 -12.54 8.23 -4.60
C ILE A 492 -12.92 9.70 -4.86
N GLY A 493 -11.90 10.55 -4.95
CA GLY A 493 -12.03 12.01 -5.01
C GLY A 493 -12.09 12.68 -3.63
N GLY A 494 -11.98 11.92 -2.55
CA GLY A 494 -11.86 12.41 -1.18
C GLY A 494 -10.45 12.91 -0.84
N ALA A 495 -10.18 13.04 0.46
CA ALA A 495 -8.87 13.43 0.98
C ALA A 495 -7.91 12.23 1.02
N GLY A 496 -6.65 12.50 1.38
CA GLY A 496 -5.64 11.47 1.67
C GLY A 496 -5.17 11.50 3.13
N PRO A 497 -4.77 10.35 3.70
CA PRO A 497 -4.17 10.26 5.03
C PRO A 497 -2.76 10.86 5.07
N ILE A 498 -2.26 11.14 6.28
CA ILE A 498 -1.02 11.90 6.52
C ILE A 498 0.24 11.30 5.87
N ASP A 499 0.27 9.98 5.71
CA ASP A 499 1.36 9.21 5.08
C ASP A 499 1.40 9.29 3.55
N LEU A 500 0.52 10.11 2.96
CA LEU A 500 0.51 10.45 1.53
C LEU A 500 0.66 11.95 1.30
N ASN A 501 1.04 12.70 2.33
CA ASN A 501 1.30 14.12 2.19
C ASN A 501 2.49 14.34 1.24
N VAL A 502 2.32 15.23 0.27
CA VAL A 502 3.41 15.57 -0.66
C VAL A 502 4.49 16.31 0.11
N MET A 503 5.72 15.80 0.07
CA MET A 503 6.86 16.48 0.67
C MET A 503 7.33 17.60 -0.25
N ARG A 504 7.42 18.82 0.27
CA ARG A 504 8.15 19.91 -0.37
C ARG A 504 9.40 20.29 0.41
N HIS A 505 10.39 20.84 -0.30
CA HIS A 505 11.71 21.15 0.28
C HIS A 505 12.41 22.35 -0.40
N GLY A 506 13.45 22.86 0.25
CA GLY A 506 14.37 23.86 -0.29
C GLY A 506 15.38 24.34 0.75
N THR A 507 15.95 25.53 0.54
CA THR A 507 16.89 26.15 1.48
C THR A 507 16.41 27.53 1.89
N ILE A 508 16.36 27.81 3.19
CA ILE A 508 16.29 29.16 3.75
C ILE A 508 17.72 29.61 4.08
N ASP A 509 18.13 30.76 3.55
CA ASP A 509 19.48 31.30 3.76
C ASP A 509 19.67 32.05 5.10
N MET A 510 20.82 32.70 5.29
CA MET A 510 21.10 33.44 6.53
C MET A 510 20.33 34.76 6.65
N GLU A 511 19.76 35.24 5.55
CA GLU A 511 18.96 36.45 5.44
C GLU A 511 17.45 36.13 5.59
N GLY A 512 17.07 34.86 5.51
CA GLY A 512 15.70 34.35 5.62
C GLY A 512 14.98 34.19 4.28
N GLU A 513 15.69 34.37 3.15
CA GLU A 513 15.10 34.17 1.82
C GLU A 513 15.03 32.68 1.48
N PHE A 514 13.91 32.27 0.88
CA PHE A 514 13.70 30.90 0.41
C PHE A 514 14.29 30.73 -1.00
N ILE A 515 15.06 29.66 -1.16
CA ILE A 515 15.69 29.24 -2.40
C ILE A 515 15.15 27.86 -2.77
N ALA A 516 14.39 27.81 -3.87
CA ALA A 516 13.92 26.57 -4.46
C ALA A 516 15.09 25.77 -5.08
N PRO A 517 15.05 24.43 -5.06
CA PRO A 517 15.96 23.60 -5.85
C PRO A 517 15.76 23.83 -7.36
N ASP A 518 16.81 23.66 -8.16
CA ASP A 518 16.78 23.84 -9.62
C ASP A 518 15.78 22.90 -10.34
N TYR A 519 15.43 21.78 -9.71
CA TYR A 519 14.49 20.76 -10.18
C TYR A 519 13.07 20.91 -9.60
N GLY A 520 12.77 22.04 -8.94
CA GLY A 520 11.48 22.29 -8.30
C GLY A 520 11.48 21.94 -6.81
N THR A 521 10.35 22.19 -6.15
CA THR A 521 10.22 22.06 -4.68
C THR A 521 9.57 20.76 -4.22
N ILE A 522 9.17 19.85 -5.11
CA ILE A 522 8.57 18.56 -4.73
C ILE A 522 9.69 17.54 -4.55
N LEU A 523 9.73 16.88 -3.37
CA LEU A 523 10.61 15.75 -3.11
C LEU A 523 9.78 14.47 -3.19
N HIS A 524 9.84 13.78 -4.33
CA HIS A 524 9.12 12.52 -4.52
C HIS A 524 9.53 11.47 -3.48
N ARG A 525 8.56 10.65 -3.06
CA ARG A 525 8.78 9.55 -2.11
C ARG A 525 9.42 8.32 -2.78
N LEU A 526 9.14 8.11 -4.07
CA LEU A 526 9.44 6.88 -4.80
C LEU A 526 10.10 7.16 -6.16
N ALA A 527 10.70 6.10 -6.71
CA ALA A 527 11.20 6.01 -8.07
C ALA A 527 10.84 4.64 -8.65
N ILE A 528 10.85 4.51 -9.98
CA ILE A 528 10.68 3.19 -10.61
C ILE A 528 11.87 2.26 -10.29
N PRO A 529 11.68 0.94 -10.21
CA PRO A 529 12.78 0.01 -9.96
C PRO A 529 13.94 0.19 -10.95
N GLY A 530 15.15 0.38 -10.42
CA GLY A 530 16.36 0.69 -11.19
C GLY A 530 16.70 2.18 -11.30
N ALA A 531 15.77 3.08 -10.97
CA ALA A 531 16.07 4.49 -10.73
C ALA A 531 16.39 4.73 -9.24
N GLU A 532 17.16 5.79 -8.95
CA GLU A 532 17.48 6.18 -7.58
C GLU A 532 16.28 6.88 -6.92
N ARG A 533 15.90 6.48 -5.70
CA ARG A 533 14.92 7.23 -4.90
C ARG A 533 15.41 8.67 -4.72
N PRO A 534 14.56 9.69 -4.95
CA PRO A 534 14.95 11.08 -4.73
C PRO A 534 15.28 11.34 -3.27
N GLU A 535 16.50 11.81 -3.04
CA GLU A 535 16.94 12.31 -1.75
C GLU A 535 17.33 13.78 -1.83
N HIS A 536 17.25 14.43 -0.67
CA HIS A 536 17.47 15.85 -0.51
C HIS A 536 18.97 16.17 -0.45
N ASP A 537 19.38 17.34 -0.93
CA ASP A 537 20.75 17.81 -0.74
C ASP A 537 20.98 18.16 0.74
N PRO A 538 22.10 17.79 1.38
CA PRO A 538 22.36 18.10 2.79
C PRO A 538 22.41 19.59 3.16
N SER A 539 22.38 20.52 2.20
CA SER A 539 22.22 21.96 2.42
C SER A 539 20.76 22.43 2.51
N GLN A 540 19.79 21.56 2.17
CA GLN A 540 18.37 21.84 2.27
C GLN A 540 17.93 21.71 3.74
N ASN A 541 17.20 22.71 4.22
CA ASN A 541 16.97 22.92 5.66
C ASN A 541 15.52 23.33 5.99
N VAL A 542 14.64 23.37 4.99
CA VAL A 542 13.19 23.52 5.16
C VAL A 542 12.48 22.40 4.42
N PHE A 543 11.53 21.78 5.10
CA PHE A 543 10.68 20.70 4.61
C PHE A 543 9.24 21.00 5.03
N GLU A 544 8.30 20.87 4.12
CA GLU A 544 6.88 21.20 4.29
C GLU A 544 6.06 20.00 3.81
N THR A 545 5.26 19.36 4.66
CA THR A 545 4.24 18.41 4.23
C THR A 545 3.05 19.15 3.64
N ARG A 546 2.46 18.63 2.57
CA ARG A 546 1.16 19.09 2.05
C ARG A 546 0.13 17.97 2.08
N GLN A 547 -0.87 18.13 2.93
CA GLN A 547 -2.02 17.24 3.08
C GLN A 547 -2.74 17.08 1.74
N THR A 548 -3.25 15.90 1.39
CA THR A 548 -3.96 15.72 0.12
C THR A 548 -5.41 16.20 0.23
N PRO A 549 -5.77 17.34 -0.41
CA PRO A 549 -7.08 17.94 -0.22
C PRO A 549 -8.18 17.11 -0.89
N SER A 550 -9.39 17.19 -0.34
CA SER A 550 -10.59 16.63 -0.98
C SER A 550 -10.90 17.32 -2.32
N LEU A 551 -11.26 16.54 -3.34
CA LEU A 551 -11.71 17.02 -4.65
C LEU A 551 -13.24 17.15 -4.74
N LEU A 552 -13.97 16.73 -3.71
CA LEU A 552 -15.43 16.75 -3.69
C LEU A 552 -15.97 18.19 -3.81
N GLY A 553 -16.82 18.43 -4.80
CA GLY A 553 -17.44 19.74 -5.04
C GLY A 553 -16.58 20.77 -5.78
N LEU A 554 -15.32 20.47 -6.17
CA LEU A 554 -14.45 21.47 -6.79
C LEU A 554 -14.98 22.02 -8.14
N GLY A 555 -15.84 21.28 -8.84
CA GLY A 555 -16.56 21.81 -10.02
C GLY A 555 -17.44 23.02 -9.72
N ARG A 556 -17.90 23.19 -8.47
CA ARG A 556 -18.62 24.39 -8.02
C ARG A 556 -17.67 25.57 -7.76
N VAL A 557 -16.43 25.30 -7.32
CA VAL A 557 -15.37 26.29 -7.11
C VAL A 557 -14.86 26.86 -8.44
N GLU A 558 -14.66 26.00 -9.44
CA GLU A 558 -14.42 26.40 -10.85
C GLU A 558 -15.52 27.35 -11.35
N GLY A 559 -16.76 27.14 -10.88
CA GLY A 559 -17.94 27.92 -11.24
C GLY A 559 -18.13 29.27 -10.56
N ILE A 560 -17.24 29.69 -9.64
CA ILE A 560 -17.25 31.03 -9.02
C ILE A 560 -16.59 32.04 -9.97
N ALA A 561 -17.08 33.28 -10.12
CA ALA A 561 -16.40 34.26 -10.98
C ALA A 561 -15.16 34.88 -10.29
N ASP A 562 -14.14 35.27 -11.06
CA ASP A 562 -12.93 35.91 -10.50
C ASP A 562 -13.30 37.17 -9.67
N ASP A 563 -14.21 37.99 -10.20
CA ASP A 563 -14.71 39.21 -9.54
C ASP A 563 -15.37 38.92 -8.18
N ASP A 564 -15.98 37.75 -7.98
CA ASP A 564 -16.65 37.38 -6.73
C ASP A 564 -15.65 36.94 -5.64
N ILE A 565 -14.53 36.33 -6.01
CA ILE A 565 -13.41 36.04 -5.10
C ILE A 565 -12.67 37.34 -4.76
N LEU A 566 -12.30 38.12 -5.79
CA LEU A 566 -11.58 39.39 -5.65
C LEU A 566 -12.35 40.44 -4.83
N ALA A 567 -13.67 40.33 -4.73
CA ALA A 567 -14.50 41.21 -3.91
C ALA A 567 -14.27 41.07 -2.39
N ASN A 568 -13.68 39.97 -1.93
CA ASN A 568 -13.37 39.73 -0.50
C ASN A 568 -11.92 40.11 -0.15
N ALA A 569 -11.08 40.48 -1.12
CA ALA A 569 -9.66 40.73 -0.87
C ALA A 569 -9.41 42.08 -0.19
N ASP A 570 -8.78 42.05 0.99
CA ASP A 570 -8.31 43.22 1.73
C ASP A 570 -6.83 43.11 2.14
N PRO A 571 -5.89 43.16 1.18
CA PRO A 571 -4.45 43.03 1.47
C PRO A 571 -3.88 44.19 2.30
N ASP A 572 -4.62 45.29 2.46
CA ASP A 572 -4.21 46.50 3.18
C ASP A 572 -4.85 46.62 4.59
N ASP A 573 -5.76 45.70 5.00
CA ASP A 573 -6.48 45.73 6.30
C ASP A 573 -7.17 47.09 6.51
N LEU A 574 -8.07 47.40 5.57
CA LEU A 574 -8.72 48.71 5.43
C LEU A 574 -9.86 48.95 6.42
N ASP A 575 -10.49 47.89 6.95
CA ASP A 575 -11.49 48.00 8.01
C ASP A 575 -10.89 47.90 9.43
N GLY A 576 -9.70 47.32 9.56
CA GLY A 576 -8.93 47.28 10.81
C GLY A 576 -9.27 46.11 11.73
N ASP A 577 -9.83 45.02 11.21
CA ASP A 577 -10.07 43.80 11.97
C ASP A 577 -8.80 42.92 12.17
N GLY A 578 -7.78 43.11 11.32
CA GLY A 578 -6.51 42.41 11.35
C GLY A 578 -6.36 41.25 10.35
N ILE A 579 -7.39 40.95 9.56
CA ILE A 579 -7.41 39.93 8.50
C ILE A 579 -6.94 40.56 7.17
N ARG A 580 -6.18 39.81 6.37
CA ARG A 580 -5.55 40.30 5.13
C ARG A 580 -5.63 39.32 3.97
N GLY A 581 -6.86 38.93 3.60
CA GLY A 581 -7.07 38.04 2.47
C GLY A 581 -6.42 38.55 1.17
N VAL A 582 -5.36 37.88 0.70
CA VAL A 582 -4.64 38.22 -0.53
C VAL A 582 -5.02 37.28 -1.67
N ALA A 583 -5.46 37.83 -2.80
CA ALA A 583 -5.71 37.04 -4.00
C ALA A 583 -4.40 36.63 -4.70
N HIS A 584 -4.22 35.34 -5.00
CA HIS A 584 -3.04 34.88 -5.74
C HIS A 584 -3.22 35.10 -7.25
N LEU A 585 -2.53 36.09 -7.80
CA LEU A 585 -2.45 36.31 -9.25
C LEU A 585 -1.20 35.66 -9.83
N LEU A 586 -1.38 34.79 -10.83
CA LEU A 586 -0.30 34.08 -11.50
C LEU A 586 0.47 35.01 -12.47
N PRO A 587 1.68 34.63 -12.94
CA PRO A 587 2.49 35.48 -13.82
C PRO A 587 1.84 35.89 -15.15
N ASP A 588 0.83 35.14 -15.61
CA ASP A 588 0.02 35.45 -16.81
C ASP A 588 -1.19 36.36 -16.52
N GLY A 589 -1.45 36.66 -15.25
CA GLY A 589 -2.55 37.51 -14.77
C GLY A 589 -3.84 36.78 -14.43
N ARG A 590 -3.90 35.44 -14.53
CA ARG A 590 -5.06 34.65 -14.09
C ARG A 590 -5.11 34.55 -12.56
N LEU A 591 -6.32 34.49 -12.01
CA LEU A 591 -6.56 34.21 -10.60
C LEU A 591 -6.35 32.72 -10.33
N GLY A 592 -5.46 32.41 -9.40
CA GLY A 592 -5.26 31.06 -8.90
C GLY A 592 -6.32 30.67 -7.85
N ARG A 593 -6.69 29.39 -7.80
CA ARG A 593 -7.89 28.88 -7.10
C ARG A 593 -7.69 27.55 -6.38
N PHE A 594 -6.92 26.65 -6.99
CA PHE A 594 -6.71 25.27 -6.52
C PHE A 594 -5.30 25.09 -5.94
N GLY A 595 -5.13 24.04 -5.13
CA GLY A 595 -3.94 23.83 -4.30
C GLY A 595 -3.97 24.63 -2.99
N TRP A 596 -3.01 24.32 -2.11
CA TRP A 596 -2.90 24.92 -0.78
C TRP A 596 -2.46 26.38 -0.76
N LYS A 597 -1.77 26.85 -1.82
CA LYS A 597 -1.38 28.26 -1.97
C LYS A 597 -2.13 28.91 -3.13
N ALA A 598 -3.31 28.41 -3.48
CA ALA A 598 -4.12 28.88 -4.60
C ALA A 598 -3.32 28.95 -5.92
N GLN A 599 -2.30 28.10 -6.12
CA GLN A 599 -1.32 28.30 -7.19
C GLN A 599 -1.76 27.81 -8.57
N VAL A 600 -2.94 27.15 -8.71
CA VAL A 600 -3.43 26.62 -9.99
C VAL A 600 -4.80 27.25 -10.35
N PRO A 601 -5.05 27.73 -11.58
CA PRO A 601 -6.21 28.58 -11.88
C PRO A 601 -7.43 27.82 -12.45
N SER A 602 -7.30 26.55 -12.83
CA SER A 602 -8.40 25.73 -13.36
C SER A 602 -8.23 24.25 -12.99
N LEU A 603 -9.33 23.50 -12.88
CA LEU A 603 -9.33 22.05 -12.66
C LEU A 603 -8.62 21.27 -13.76
N ARG A 604 -8.62 21.78 -15.00
CA ARG A 604 -7.87 21.16 -16.10
C ARG A 604 -6.38 21.30 -15.91
N GLU A 605 -5.92 22.48 -15.48
CA GLU A 605 -4.50 22.66 -15.13
C GLU A 605 -4.13 21.92 -13.86
N PHE A 606 -5.04 21.77 -12.88
CA PHE A 606 -4.80 20.97 -11.70
C PHE A 606 -4.59 19.48 -12.06
N ALA A 607 -5.41 18.95 -12.96
CA ALA A 607 -5.21 17.60 -13.49
C ALA A 607 -3.88 17.46 -14.27
N ARG A 608 -3.54 18.43 -15.13
CA ARG A 608 -2.28 18.43 -15.90
C ARG A 608 -1.04 18.56 -15.03
N ASP A 609 -1.10 19.43 -14.02
CA ASP A 609 -0.03 19.62 -13.04
C ASP A 609 0.17 18.35 -12.23
N ALA A 610 -0.90 17.77 -11.66
CA ALA A 610 -0.81 16.54 -10.86
C ALA A 610 -0.27 15.34 -11.66
N LEU A 611 -0.71 15.14 -12.91
CA LEU A 611 -0.22 14.04 -13.76
C LEU A 611 1.31 14.10 -13.92
N SER A 612 1.85 15.27 -14.26
CA SER A 612 3.30 15.42 -14.45
C SER A 612 4.09 15.56 -13.15
N ALA A 613 3.57 16.31 -12.17
CA ALA A 613 4.30 16.66 -10.96
C ALA A 613 4.23 15.57 -9.87
N GLU A 614 3.20 14.73 -9.86
CA GLU A 614 3.02 13.68 -8.83
C GLU A 614 3.20 12.26 -9.39
N MET A 615 3.04 12.04 -10.70
CA MET A 615 3.15 10.72 -11.36
C MET A 615 4.25 10.65 -12.45
N GLY A 616 4.76 11.80 -12.92
CA GLY A 616 5.76 11.88 -14.01
C GLY A 616 5.17 12.08 -15.42
N LEU A 617 3.90 11.69 -15.62
CA LEU A 617 3.26 11.58 -16.94
C LEU A 617 3.26 12.88 -17.75
N THR A 618 3.63 12.79 -19.02
CA THR A 618 3.63 13.90 -19.97
C THR A 618 2.26 14.08 -20.65
N VAL A 619 1.93 15.33 -20.95
CA VAL A 619 0.62 15.79 -21.42
C VAL A 619 0.74 16.57 -22.74
N PRO A 620 -0.30 16.60 -23.60
CA PRO A 620 -0.27 17.33 -24.86
C PRO A 620 -0.13 18.85 -24.66
N GLU A 621 0.50 19.52 -25.63
CA GLU A 621 0.54 20.99 -25.73
C GLU A 621 -0.88 21.55 -25.98
N GLU A 622 -1.29 22.55 -25.20
CA GLU A 622 -2.59 23.23 -25.34
C GLU A 622 -2.43 24.75 -25.11
N ASP A 623 -2.67 25.56 -26.15
CA ASP A 623 -2.43 27.04 -26.21
C ASP A 623 -2.93 27.87 -25.00
N SER A 624 -3.89 27.37 -24.22
CA SER A 624 -4.56 28.08 -23.13
C SER A 624 -4.07 27.71 -21.73
N PHE A 625 -3.16 26.73 -21.59
CA PHE A 625 -2.78 26.16 -20.31
C PHE A 625 -1.26 26.17 -20.11
N SER A 626 -0.81 26.52 -18.90
CA SER A 626 0.61 26.73 -18.57
C SER A 626 1.23 25.59 -17.76
N TYR A 627 0.45 24.56 -17.42
CA TYR A 627 0.86 23.44 -16.56
C TYR A 627 0.95 22.11 -17.30
N GLY A 628 1.77 21.22 -16.74
CA GLY A 628 2.09 19.89 -17.25
C GLY A 628 3.38 19.83 -18.07
N LEU A 629 4.08 18.70 -17.98
CA LEU A 629 5.29 18.36 -18.72
C LEU A 629 4.90 17.90 -20.12
N LEU A 630 5.63 18.36 -21.16
CA LEU A 630 5.30 18.02 -22.57
C LEU A 630 6.23 16.95 -23.17
N SER A 631 7.31 16.64 -22.47
CA SER A 631 8.34 15.64 -22.81
C SER A 631 9.30 15.53 -21.63
N ASP A 632 9.64 14.31 -21.21
CA ASP A 632 10.58 14.02 -20.12
C ASP A 632 11.94 13.51 -20.64
N GLY A 633 11.96 12.87 -21.81
CA GLY A 633 13.12 12.33 -22.49
C GLY A 633 13.45 10.87 -22.17
N ASP A 634 12.48 10.08 -21.74
CA ASP A 634 12.60 8.63 -21.54
C ASP A 634 12.48 7.83 -22.87
N ASP A 635 12.22 6.51 -22.79
CA ASP A 635 12.03 5.63 -23.97
C ASP A 635 10.55 5.40 -24.35
N ILE A 636 9.59 5.99 -23.62
CA ILE A 636 8.15 5.93 -23.86
C ILE A 636 7.72 7.09 -24.80
N PRO A 637 6.70 6.91 -25.68
CA PRO A 637 6.38 7.95 -26.67
C PRO A 637 5.50 9.10 -26.15
N ASP A 638 6.09 10.30 -26.03
CA ASP A 638 5.39 11.56 -25.74
C ASP A 638 4.17 11.86 -26.66
N PRO A 639 3.04 12.37 -26.12
CA PRO A 639 2.67 12.38 -24.72
C PRO A 639 2.03 11.05 -24.30
N GLU A 640 2.34 10.53 -23.11
CA GLU A 640 1.76 9.25 -22.67
C GLU A 640 0.25 9.33 -22.43
N VAL A 641 -0.26 10.46 -21.92
CA VAL A 641 -1.71 10.71 -21.84
C VAL A 641 -2.19 11.63 -22.96
N ASP A 642 -3.34 11.30 -23.56
CA ASP A 642 -3.92 12.10 -24.65
C ASP A 642 -4.96 13.13 -24.16
N THR A 643 -5.43 13.99 -25.08
CA THR A 643 -6.44 15.01 -24.75
C THR A 643 -7.78 14.38 -24.28
N ALA A 644 -8.11 13.16 -24.70
CA ALA A 644 -9.35 12.47 -24.32
C ALA A 644 -9.27 11.86 -22.91
N TYR A 645 -8.08 11.40 -22.50
CA TYR A 645 -7.74 11.04 -21.12
C TYR A 645 -7.99 12.23 -20.20
N ILE A 646 -7.32 13.37 -20.46
CA ILE A 646 -7.46 14.59 -19.64
C ILE A 646 -8.92 15.09 -19.63
N ASN A 647 -9.61 15.07 -20.77
CA ASN A 647 -11.03 15.44 -20.82
C ASN A 647 -11.91 14.57 -19.92
N SER A 648 -11.67 13.25 -19.91
CA SER A 648 -12.42 12.31 -19.07
C SER A 648 -12.11 12.54 -17.59
N LEU A 649 -10.82 12.64 -17.24
CA LEU A 649 -10.35 12.88 -15.87
C LEU A 649 -10.90 14.20 -15.29
N THR A 650 -10.75 15.32 -16.03
CA THR A 650 -11.32 16.62 -15.61
C THR A 650 -12.85 16.57 -15.52
N THR A 651 -13.54 15.80 -16.37
CA THR A 651 -15.01 15.63 -16.28
C THR A 651 -15.42 14.86 -15.02
N PHE A 652 -14.63 13.88 -14.60
CA PHE A 652 -14.84 13.20 -13.33
C PHE A 652 -14.67 14.16 -12.16
N MET A 653 -13.52 14.84 -12.07
CA MET A 653 -13.18 15.78 -10.99
C MET A 653 -14.19 16.94 -10.87
N ALA A 654 -14.50 17.62 -11.97
CA ALA A 654 -15.49 18.70 -12.01
C ALA A 654 -16.92 18.19 -11.78
N GLY A 655 -17.15 16.88 -11.91
CA GLY A 655 -18.43 16.24 -11.70
C GLY A 655 -18.64 15.62 -10.31
N LEU A 656 -17.63 15.59 -9.44
CA LEU A 656 -17.77 15.13 -8.06
C LEU A 656 -18.67 16.09 -7.28
N ALA A 657 -19.80 15.61 -6.76
CA ALA A 657 -20.74 16.43 -6.02
C ALA A 657 -20.12 16.98 -4.74
N ALA A 658 -20.47 18.23 -4.41
CA ALA A 658 -20.15 18.79 -3.10
C ALA A 658 -20.85 17.99 -1.98
N PRO A 659 -20.17 17.70 -0.85
CA PRO A 659 -20.80 17.07 0.30
C PRO A 659 -21.92 17.95 0.86
N GLU A 660 -23.08 17.36 1.13
CA GLU A 660 -24.19 18.01 1.83
C GLU A 660 -23.99 17.87 3.35
N PRO A 661 -24.31 18.92 4.15
CA PRO A 661 -24.25 18.83 5.61
C PRO A 661 -25.12 17.69 6.16
N ALA A 662 -24.59 16.96 7.15
CA ALA A 662 -25.30 15.92 7.88
C ALA A 662 -26.48 16.47 8.71
N ALA A 663 -26.43 17.75 9.11
CA ALA A 663 -27.50 18.45 9.80
C ALA A 663 -27.45 19.97 9.52
N GLU A 664 -28.62 20.62 9.53
CA GLU A 664 -28.74 22.07 9.53
C GLU A 664 -28.73 22.58 10.98
N LEU A 665 -27.65 23.26 11.40
CA LEU A 665 -27.41 23.68 12.78
C LEU A 665 -27.26 25.22 12.88
N PRO A 666 -28.35 25.99 12.75
CA PRO A 666 -28.30 27.45 12.66
C PRO A 666 -27.83 28.13 13.95
N GLU A 667 -28.00 27.50 15.12
CA GLU A 667 -27.41 27.99 16.37
C GLU A 667 -25.88 27.90 16.36
N GLY A 668 -25.30 26.83 15.80
CA GLY A 668 -23.85 26.68 15.67
C GLY A 668 -23.25 27.60 14.62
N LEU A 669 -23.94 27.80 13.49
CA LEU A 669 -23.58 28.83 12.50
C LEU A 669 -23.60 30.24 13.12
N ALA A 670 -24.58 30.56 13.97
CA ALA A 670 -24.60 31.85 14.66
C ALA A 670 -23.43 32.00 15.66
N VAL A 671 -22.94 30.90 16.26
CA VAL A 671 -21.70 30.94 17.07
C VAL A 671 -20.48 31.17 16.17
N PHE A 672 -20.37 30.46 15.05
CA PHE A 672 -19.31 30.61 14.04
C PHE A 672 -19.16 32.07 13.57
N GLU A 673 -20.27 32.72 13.18
CA GLU A 673 -20.32 34.14 12.83
C GLU A 673 -19.96 35.05 14.03
N SER A 674 -20.41 34.71 15.25
CA SER A 674 -20.15 35.54 16.43
C SER A 674 -18.69 35.50 16.94
N VAL A 675 -17.97 34.43 16.60
CA VAL A 675 -16.54 34.22 16.92
C VAL A 675 -15.65 34.88 15.87
N GLY A 676 -16.18 35.16 14.67
CA GLY A 676 -15.47 35.81 13.56
C GLY A 676 -14.84 34.83 12.56
N CYS A 677 -15.25 33.55 12.57
CA CYS A 677 -14.72 32.55 11.63
C CYS A 677 -15.05 32.90 10.17
N ASP A 678 -16.19 33.54 9.94
CA ASP A 678 -16.70 33.99 8.64
C ASP A 678 -15.89 35.11 7.99
N GLY A 679 -14.95 35.74 8.71
CA GLY A 679 -14.03 36.74 8.16
C GLY A 679 -13.09 36.21 7.08
N CYS A 680 -12.68 34.94 7.18
CA CYS A 680 -11.94 34.24 6.10
C CYS A 680 -12.79 33.09 5.51
N HIS A 681 -13.54 32.38 6.35
CA HIS A 681 -14.39 31.26 5.92
C HIS A 681 -15.78 31.74 5.46
N VAL A 682 -15.79 32.60 4.45
CA VAL A 682 -17.00 33.23 3.88
C VAL A 682 -18.04 32.16 3.49
N VAL A 683 -19.20 32.22 4.15
CA VAL A 683 -20.23 31.15 4.15
C VAL A 683 -20.70 30.76 2.76
N GLU A 684 -20.97 31.73 1.87
CA GLU A 684 -21.60 31.50 0.56
C GLU A 684 -21.09 32.51 -0.48
N LEU A 685 -20.57 32.02 -1.60
CA LEU A 685 -20.22 32.83 -2.77
C LEU A 685 -21.17 32.58 -3.96
N PRO A 686 -21.35 33.53 -4.88
CA PRO A 686 -22.08 33.28 -6.13
C PRO A 686 -21.36 32.25 -7.01
N GLY A 687 -22.12 31.41 -7.70
CA GLY A 687 -21.60 30.49 -8.71
C GLY A 687 -22.55 30.32 -9.90
N VAL A 688 -22.01 29.90 -11.05
CA VAL A 688 -22.76 29.77 -12.31
C VAL A 688 -23.97 28.82 -12.24
N SER A 689 -23.90 27.79 -11.39
CA SER A 689 -24.96 26.79 -11.18
C SER A 689 -25.83 27.05 -9.94
N GLY A 690 -25.57 28.16 -9.22
CA GLY A 690 -26.21 28.49 -7.94
C GLY A 690 -25.19 28.90 -6.88
N PRO A 691 -25.64 29.25 -5.66
CA PRO A 691 -24.75 29.63 -4.57
C PRO A 691 -23.83 28.49 -4.13
N VAL A 692 -22.60 28.84 -3.76
CA VAL A 692 -21.52 27.91 -3.43
C VAL A 692 -21.18 28.08 -1.95
N ARG A 693 -21.69 27.18 -1.11
CA ARG A 693 -21.52 27.21 0.36
C ARG A 693 -20.21 26.59 0.81
N ALA A 694 -19.10 27.15 0.34
CA ALA A 694 -17.77 26.62 0.58
C ALA A 694 -17.23 26.93 1.98
N TYR A 695 -17.74 27.96 2.68
CA TYR A 695 -17.12 28.51 3.89
C TYR A 695 -15.63 28.85 3.64
N SER A 696 -15.39 29.62 2.58
CA SER A 696 -14.07 29.98 2.07
C SER A 696 -14.20 31.16 1.11
N ASP A 697 -13.35 32.16 1.28
CA ASP A 697 -13.13 33.25 0.33
C ASP A 697 -12.18 32.89 -0.82
N PHE A 698 -11.47 31.75 -0.73
CA PHE A 698 -10.41 31.28 -1.61
C PHE A 698 -9.17 32.21 -1.67
N LEU A 699 -8.97 33.05 -0.66
CA LEU A 699 -7.83 33.96 -0.54
C LEU A 699 -6.71 33.36 0.32
N LEU A 700 -5.52 33.94 0.20
CA LEU A 700 -4.34 33.61 1.01
C LEU A 700 -4.32 34.36 2.33
N HIS A 701 -4.05 33.65 3.42
CA HIS A 701 -3.89 34.18 4.78
C HIS A 701 -2.66 33.59 5.47
N VAL A 702 -2.13 34.31 6.45
CA VAL A 702 -1.09 33.83 7.37
C VAL A 702 -1.73 33.42 8.70
N VAL A 703 -1.99 32.12 8.84
CA VAL A 703 -2.58 31.50 10.05
C VAL A 703 -1.58 30.66 10.87
N ALA A 704 -0.30 30.70 10.52
CA ALA A 704 0.78 29.99 11.21
C ALA A 704 1.34 30.81 12.41
N PRO A 705 1.93 30.16 13.43
CA PRO A 705 2.51 30.83 14.58
C PRO A 705 3.79 31.63 14.27
N GLU A 706 4.12 32.61 15.13
CA GLU A 706 5.35 33.41 15.00
C GLU A 706 6.60 32.52 14.99
N GLY A 707 7.42 32.64 13.94
CA GLY A 707 8.65 31.86 13.77
C GLY A 707 8.47 30.52 13.04
N ALA A 708 7.26 30.20 12.58
CA ALA A 708 7.08 29.14 11.59
C ALA A 708 7.89 29.43 10.31
N VAL A 709 8.27 28.37 9.60
CA VAL A 709 8.95 28.42 8.30
C VAL A 709 8.14 27.62 7.28
N GLY A 710 8.26 27.98 6.01
CA GLY A 710 7.52 27.32 4.93
C GLY A 710 8.10 27.66 3.56
N ILE A 711 7.38 27.30 2.50
CA ILE A 711 7.87 27.37 1.12
C ILE A 711 7.12 28.43 0.32
N VAL A 712 7.86 29.19 -0.48
CA VAL A 712 7.29 30.19 -1.40
C VAL A 712 6.75 29.48 -2.65
N ASP A 713 5.60 29.94 -3.15
CA ASP A 713 4.97 29.39 -4.36
C ASP A 713 4.46 30.57 -5.22
N PHE A 714 5.16 30.86 -6.31
CA PHE A 714 5.03 32.10 -7.11
C PHE A 714 5.05 33.39 -6.26
N ALA A 715 3.89 34.02 -6.04
CA ALA A 715 3.73 35.24 -5.25
C ALA A 715 3.21 34.99 -3.83
N ALA A 716 2.82 33.75 -3.50
CA ALA A 716 2.43 33.36 -2.16
C ALA A 716 3.69 33.21 -1.27
N GLU A 717 3.78 34.00 -0.21
CA GLU A 717 4.89 33.95 0.76
C GLU A 717 4.90 32.62 1.55
N GLN A 718 5.98 32.38 2.30
CA GLN A 718 6.25 31.11 2.99
C GLN A 718 5.06 30.61 3.82
N LEU A 719 4.41 31.50 4.58
CA LEU A 719 3.33 31.15 5.52
C LEU A 719 1.93 31.48 5.00
N MET A 720 1.79 31.92 3.75
CA MET A 720 0.50 32.19 3.12
C MET A 720 -0.16 30.90 2.65
N PHE A 721 -1.39 30.62 3.08
CA PHE A 721 -2.18 29.47 2.65
C PHE A 721 -3.61 29.89 2.31
N ARG A 722 -4.20 29.21 1.33
CA ARG A 722 -5.57 29.44 0.87
C ARG A 722 -6.55 28.90 1.91
N THR A 723 -7.63 29.63 2.22
CA THR A 723 -8.75 29.05 2.98
C THR A 723 -9.28 27.80 2.26
N ALA A 724 -9.28 26.65 2.92
CA ALA A 724 -9.88 25.43 2.37
C ALA A 724 -11.41 25.49 2.51
N PRO A 725 -12.19 24.87 1.60
CA PRO A 725 -13.63 24.72 1.79
C PRO A 725 -13.90 23.88 3.04
N LEU A 726 -14.84 24.29 3.88
CA LEU A 726 -15.26 23.52 5.06
C LEU A 726 -16.44 22.58 4.78
N TRP A 727 -16.96 22.49 3.54
CA TRP A 727 -17.92 21.42 3.22
C TRP A 727 -17.24 20.05 3.34
N GLY A 728 -17.95 19.05 3.85
CA GLY A 728 -17.38 17.72 4.05
C GLY A 728 -16.19 17.67 5.01
N LEU A 729 -16.01 18.67 5.87
CA LEU A 729 -14.92 18.72 6.86
C LEU A 729 -14.87 17.42 7.66
N ARG A 730 -16.02 16.91 8.12
CA ARG A 730 -16.13 15.64 8.87
C ARG A 730 -15.67 14.38 8.10
N LEU A 731 -15.30 14.50 6.83
CA LEU A 731 -14.85 13.44 5.93
C LEU A 731 -13.41 13.65 5.43
N SER A 732 -12.71 14.69 5.87
CA SER A 732 -11.45 15.13 5.26
C SER A 732 -10.27 15.21 6.23
N ALA A 733 -10.36 14.59 7.41
CA ALA A 733 -9.25 14.51 8.36
C ALA A 733 -8.07 13.69 7.75
N PRO A 734 -6.81 14.02 8.06
CA PRO A 734 -6.37 15.07 8.98
C PRO A 734 -6.51 16.48 8.41
N TYR A 735 -6.62 17.46 9.31
CA TYR A 735 -6.84 18.88 9.01
C TYR A 735 -5.51 19.66 8.96
N MET A 736 -5.63 20.95 8.62
CA MET A 736 -4.53 21.88 8.31
C MET A 736 -3.80 21.51 7.00
N HIS A 737 -2.99 22.43 6.49
CA HIS A 737 -2.30 22.27 5.20
C HIS A 737 -1.26 21.13 5.19
N ASP A 738 -0.81 20.71 6.37
CA ASP A 738 0.28 19.79 6.66
C ASP A 738 -0.19 18.47 7.29
N GLY A 739 -1.48 18.36 7.63
CA GLY A 739 -2.07 17.22 8.34
C GLY A 739 -1.86 17.23 9.86
N SER A 740 -1.46 18.36 10.45
CA SER A 740 -1.05 18.44 11.87
C SER A 740 -2.17 18.32 12.92
N ALA A 741 -3.43 18.16 12.53
CA ALA A 741 -4.55 18.07 13.47
C ALA A 741 -5.61 17.04 13.05
N ASP A 742 -5.85 16.00 13.85
CA ASP A 742 -6.83 14.94 13.56
C ASP A 742 -8.27 15.29 14.02
N THR A 743 -8.46 16.35 14.81
CA THR A 743 -9.78 16.82 15.27
C THR A 743 -10.05 18.27 14.88
N VAL A 744 -11.33 18.61 14.72
CA VAL A 744 -11.76 19.98 14.42
C VAL A 744 -11.36 20.95 15.54
N GLU A 745 -11.45 20.55 16.81
CA GLU A 745 -10.98 21.39 17.93
C GLU A 745 -9.46 21.60 17.89
N ALA A 746 -8.66 20.56 17.61
CA ALA A 746 -7.21 20.71 17.44
C ALA A 746 -6.87 21.65 16.27
N ALA A 747 -7.57 21.54 15.14
CA ALA A 747 -7.39 22.43 13.99
C ALA A 747 -7.69 23.90 14.35
N ILE A 748 -8.79 24.18 15.05
CA ILE A 748 -9.11 25.55 15.53
C ILE A 748 -8.02 26.05 16.49
N LEU A 749 -7.51 25.20 17.38
CA LEU A 749 -6.46 25.58 18.34
C LEU A 749 -5.08 25.78 17.68
N ALA A 750 -4.85 25.24 16.49
CA ALA A 750 -3.63 25.44 15.71
C ALA A 750 -3.58 26.81 14.97
N HIS A 751 -4.70 27.52 14.84
CA HIS A 751 -4.76 28.81 14.15
C HIS A 751 -4.07 29.92 14.95
N ASP A 752 -3.13 30.63 14.34
CA ASP A 752 -2.51 31.84 14.90
C ASP A 752 -2.45 32.96 13.85
N GLY A 753 -1.48 33.88 13.92
CA GLY A 753 -1.36 34.97 12.93
C GLY A 753 -2.63 35.84 12.83
N GLU A 754 -3.18 35.98 11.62
CA GLU A 754 -4.45 36.70 11.36
C GLU A 754 -5.62 36.11 12.16
N ALA A 755 -5.65 34.78 12.32
CA ALA A 755 -6.72 34.07 13.02
C ALA A 755 -6.56 34.02 14.55
N GLN A 756 -5.49 34.60 15.12
CA GLN A 756 -5.23 34.58 16.56
C GLN A 756 -6.40 35.17 17.39
N ALA A 757 -7.03 36.25 16.91
CA ALA A 757 -8.17 36.85 17.60
C ALA A 757 -9.40 35.92 17.64
N VAL A 758 -9.63 35.20 16.54
CA VAL A 758 -10.73 34.23 16.37
C VAL A 758 -10.50 33.00 17.26
N ARG A 759 -9.27 32.46 17.31
CA ARG A 759 -8.92 31.36 18.25
C ARG A 759 -9.12 31.77 19.70
N VAL A 760 -8.69 32.96 20.10
CA VAL A 760 -8.88 33.46 21.48
C VAL A 760 -10.38 33.66 21.81
N ALA A 761 -11.21 34.02 20.82
CA ALA A 761 -12.65 34.07 20.99
C ALA A 761 -13.26 32.66 21.17
N PHE A 762 -12.81 31.65 20.42
CA PHE A 762 -13.17 30.25 20.60
C PHE A 762 -12.78 29.71 21.99
N GLU A 763 -11.55 29.95 22.43
CA GLU A 763 -11.07 29.58 23.77
C GLU A 763 -11.93 30.20 24.89
N GLY A 764 -12.48 31.40 24.65
CA GLY A 764 -13.36 32.14 25.56
C GLY A 764 -14.85 31.77 25.53
N LEU A 765 -15.29 30.86 24.66
CA LEU A 765 -16.67 30.37 24.61
C LEU A 765 -17.10 29.67 25.90
N SER A 766 -18.41 29.61 26.14
CA SER A 766 -18.97 28.70 27.14
C SER A 766 -18.94 27.25 26.64
N ASP A 767 -18.98 26.28 27.55
CA ASP A 767 -19.05 24.85 27.20
C ASP A 767 -20.23 24.55 26.24
N ASP A 768 -21.38 25.18 26.48
CA ASP A 768 -22.59 25.05 25.63
C ASP A 768 -22.36 25.63 24.21
N ASP A 769 -21.77 26.84 24.11
CA ASP A 769 -21.52 27.48 22.82
C ASP A 769 -20.41 26.77 22.02
N ARG A 770 -19.39 26.22 22.71
CA ARG A 770 -18.35 25.42 22.07
C ARG A 770 -18.91 24.13 21.48
N VAL A 771 -19.79 23.44 22.21
CA VAL A 771 -20.49 22.26 21.69
C VAL A 771 -21.34 22.61 20.46
N LEU A 772 -22.02 23.77 20.45
CA LEU A 772 -22.80 24.22 19.29
C LEU A 772 -21.92 24.45 18.04
N LEU A 773 -20.77 25.11 18.21
CA LEU A 773 -19.82 25.38 17.11
C LEU A 773 -19.17 24.10 16.59
N LEU A 774 -18.64 23.25 17.47
CA LEU A 774 -18.03 21.98 17.06
C LEU A 774 -19.06 21.06 16.39
N SER A 775 -20.28 20.95 16.93
CA SER A 775 -21.36 20.17 16.29
C SER A 775 -21.72 20.71 14.90
N PHE A 776 -21.66 22.03 14.69
CA PHE A 776 -21.89 22.63 13.38
C PHE A 776 -20.78 22.26 12.39
N LEU A 777 -19.51 22.43 12.77
CA LEU A 777 -18.37 22.11 11.92
C LEU A 777 -18.26 20.60 11.62
N GLU A 778 -18.51 19.74 12.60
CA GLU A 778 -18.60 18.27 12.44
C GLU A 778 -19.86 17.83 11.67
N SER A 779 -20.82 18.73 11.43
CA SER A 779 -21.97 18.45 10.57
C SER A 779 -21.71 18.76 9.09
N LEU A 780 -20.68 19.55 8.76
CA LEU A 780 -20.29 19.82 7.38
C LEU A 780 -19.59 18.62 6.74
#